data_AF-A0A931ZPH2-F1
#
_entry.id   AF-A0A931ZPH2-F1
#
_cell.length_a   1.000
_cell.length_b   1.000
_cell.length_c   1.000
_cell.angle_alpha   90.00
_cell.angle_beta   90.00
_cell.angle_gamma   90.00
#
_symmetry.space_group_name_H-M   'P 1'
#
loop_
_entity.id
_entity.type
_entity.pdbx_description
1 polymer ?
#
loop_
_entity_poly.entity_id
_entity_poly.type
_entity_poly.pdbx_seq_one_letter_code
_entity_poly.pdbx_strand_id
1 'polypeptide(L)'
;MLINLKTKLLSLVVILLVFLFAGTFEHNATSVKIIFALKEGVEVQDIVVDYQLLDNQLLFAASKGLAPTFTAAVKSGLLGKLNSDKRLLYAEADTKVLASKITTNDSFFTTDDNNQNSQWYLPKIKIPDAWEFSKGSSSVKVAIVDTGIHASHIELNDGRVIGGYNSITKETILPQASSDDNGHGTAVAGIIGAIPNNGRGLSGINWNISLMPIKALDAAGNGFISSVASGIVRAVDEGADIINLSLGGPGFGADATLNSAVKYAFDRGVLVVAAAGNDLAEFGSNLDINPVYPICSDLGQNMVLGVAATDVTDQKADFSNFGINCVDLSAPGKRILTTAFIPSDPANNILIYGSGTSLATPLVSGVAALLKAKNPTLTNIQLRDILIKSVDDISNLNKTNCLGTSCNGFLGSGRLNALKALTPTPFSDGDLIRESGTNRIFLLTDGTKHYVSQFVFDQKGFSLANVVNETSGQLSTYTEGAPLLPVEGTLIKAENNPTVYIIHENVKRALTFLVFNSRKFSFADVRSLPSPDVALFPEGDWFWPPDGTMVLVSSDPTVYVMDQEVRRPVTFLVFNLRKLSFANVVTVSPDELTHIPVPEDSYWLAPPEGTLVKSVSDPTVYTIENASRRGLTGVAFTNRGLSFGAIHVLPQAELEVIKPGDPIIE
;
A
#
# COMPACT_ATOMS: atom_id res chain seq x y z
N MET A 1 55.85 -7.97 -62.11
CA MET A 1 57.12 -8.41 -61.48
C MET A 1 57.87 -7.17 -61.05
N LEU A 2 57.42 -6.58 -59.95
CA LEU A 2 57.72 -5.19 -59.62
C LEU A 2 57.40 -4.93 -58.17
N ILE A 3 58.22 -4.05 -57.59
CA ILE A 3 58.09 -3.41 -56.28
C ILE A 3 58.82 -4.16 -55.15
N ASN A 4 60.13 -4.16 -55.33
CA ASN A 4 61.12 -4.19 -54.26
C ASN A 4 61.15 -2.83 -53.54
N LEU A 5 60.03 -2.46 -52.88
CA LEU A 5 59.89 -1.24 -52.10
C LEU A 5 58.89 -1.42 -50.94
N LYS A 6 59.11 -2.43 -50.09
CA LYS A 6 58.37 -2.61 -48.84
C LYS A 6 59.28 -3.19 -47.76
N THR A 7 60.18 -2.36 -47.24
CA THR A 7 60.77 -2.58 -45.89
C THR A 7 61.50 -1.37 -45.29
N LYS A 8 61.44 -0.18 -45.90
CA LYS A 8 62.03 1.05 -45.32
C LYS A 8 61.18 2.33 -45.47
N LEU A 9 59.86 2.18 -45.53
CA LEU A 9 58.92 3.31 -45.42
C LEU A 9 57.63 2.91 -44.66
N LEU A 10 57.78 2.20 -43.54
CA LEU A 10 56.69 1.93 -42.58
C LEU A 10 57.09 2.31 -41.15
N SER A 11 57.98 3.30 -41.03
CA SER A 11 58.44 3.88 -39.75
C SER A 11 58.01 5.33 -39.58
N LEU A 12 57.06 5.83 -40.37
CA LEU A 12 56.66 7.24 -40.32
C LEU A 12 55.20 7.52 -40.74
N VAL A 13 54.25 6.64 -40.40
CA VAL A 13 52.79 6.95 -40.47
C VAL A 13 52.00 6.40 -39.27
N VAL A 14 52.59 5.60 -38.38
CA VAL A 14 51.88 5.06 -37.19
C VAL A 14 52.13 5.90 -35.92
N ILE A 15 52.83 7.04 -36.02
CA ILE A 15 53.11 7.95 -34.88
C ILE A 15 52.31 9.26 -34.97
N LEU A 16 51.39 9.41 -35.94
CA LEU A 16 50.58 10.63 -36.08
C LEU A 16 49.07 10.39 -36.23
N LEU A 17 48.54 9.36 -35.55
CA LEU A 17 47.09 9.13 -35.38
C LEU A 17 46.72 8.59 -33.98
N VAL A 18 47.62 8.74 -33.01
CA VAL A 18 47.37 8.47 -31.57
C VAL A 18 47.22 9.77 -30.77
N PHE A 19 47.29 10.94 -31.41
CA PHE A 19 47.02 12.24 -30.80
C PHE A 19 45.82 12.91 -31.49
N LEU A 20 44.60 12.40 -31.25
CA LEU A 20 43.33 13.12 -31.45
C LEU A 20 42.11 12.27 -31.03
N PHE A 21 42.18 11.55 -29.90
CA PHE A 21 41.02 11.11 -29.11
C PHE A 21 41.49 10.71 -27.72
N ALA A 22 42.22 11.61 -27.05
CA ALA A 22 42.21 11.63 -25.59
C ALA A 22 40.95 12.37 -25.15
N GLY A 23 39.78 11.76 -25.44
CA GLY A 23 38.62 12.01 -24.61
C GLY A 23 39.04 11.56 -23.22
N THR A 24 39.12 12.50 -22.29
CA THR A 24 39.32 12.22 -20.88
C THR A 24 38.37 11.10 -20.47
N PHE A 25 38.90 9.91 -20.19
CA PHE A 25 38.20 8.93 -19.39
C PHE A 25 38.03 9.57 -18.01
N GLU A 26 36.92 10.32 -17.83
CA GLU A 26 36.40 10.56 -16.50
C GLU A 26 36.02 9.20 -15.94
N HIS A 27 36.83 8.72 -15.00
CA HIS A 27 36.36 7.74 -14.03
C HIS A 27 35.01 8.24 -13.49
N ASN A 28 33.95 7.44 -13.68
CA ASN A 28 32.66 7.62 -13.02
C ASN A 28 32.93 7.73 -11.51
N ALA A 29 33.04 8.95 -11.00
CA ALA A 29 33.35 9.20 -9.61
C ALA A 29 32.09 8.90 -8.79
N THR A 30 32.09 7.77 -8.08
CA THR A 30 31.03 7.42 -7.14
C THR A 30 30.91 8.54 -6.09
N SER A 31 29.72 9.13 -5.95
CA SER A 31 29.42 10.08 -4.87
C SER A 31 29.08 9.34 -3.58
N VAL A 32 29.44 9.92 -2.44
CA VAL A 32 29.11 9.47 -1.09
C VAL A 32 28.19 10.50 -0.47
N LYS A 33 27.05 10.07 0.09
CA LYS A 33 26.22 10.94 0.93
C LYS A 33 26.93 11.21 2.24
N ILE A 34 26.85 12.44 2.73
CA ILE A 34 27.58 12.92 3.89
C ILE A 34 26.68 13.73 4.82
N ILE A 35 27.07 13.75 6.09
CA ILE A 35 26.55 14.66 7.12
C ILE A 35 27.72 15.52 7.58
N PHE A 36 27.55 16.83 7.67
CA PHE A 36 28.58 17.73 8.16
C PHE A 36 28.01 18.90 8.97
N ALA A 37 28.74 19.33 9.98
CA ALA A 37 28.36 20.46 10.84
C ALA A 37 29.37 21.60 10.76
N LEU A 38 28.87 22.83 10.66
CA LEU A 38 29.70 24.03 10.56
C LEU A 38 30.10 24.55 11.93
N LYS A 39 31.30 25.14 12.03
CA LYS A 39 31.65 25.98 13.18
C LYS A 39 30.91 27.32 13.10
N GLU A 40 30.80 27.97 14.25
CA GLU A 40 30.20 29.30 14.36
C GLU A 40 30.87 30.31 13.42
N GLY A 41 30.06 31.07 12.68
CA GLY A 41 30.53 32.09 11.74
C GLY A 41 31.01 31.59 10.37
N VAL A 42 30.84 30.30 10.06
CA VAL A 42 31.14 29.73 8.74
C VAL A 42 29.87 29.70 7.87
N GLU A 43 29.96 30.22 6.65
CA GLU A 43 28.88 30.16 5.66
C GLU A 43 28.90 28.82 4.93
N VAL A 44 27.75 28.16 4.82
CA VAL A 44 27.65 26.84 4.15
C VAL A 44 28.05 26.91 2.68
N GLN A 45 27.83 28.06 2.02
CA GLN A 45 28.11 28.26 0.61
C GLN A 45 29.60 28.12 0.29
N ASP A 46 30.48 28.51 1.22
CA ASP A 46 31.93 28.38 1.05
C ASP A 46 32.35 26.91 0.98
N ILE A 47 31.72 26.06 1.80
CA ILE A 47 31.97 24.61 1.82
C ILE A 47 31.39 23.96 0.56
N VAL A 48 30.19 24.36 0.14
CA VAL A 48 29.53 23.82 -1.06
C VAL A 48 30.36 24.08 -2.30
N VAL A 49 30.90 25.30 -2.46
CA VAL A 49 31.71 25.68 -3.62
C VAL A 49 33.06 24.96 -3.61
N ASP A 50 33.79 24.99 -2.49
CA ASP A 50 35.14 24.43 -2.39
C ASP A 50 35.18 22.91 -2.63
N TYR A 51 34.11 22.20 -2.25
CA TYR A 51 34.04 20.75 -2.33
C TYR A 51 33.06 20.23 -3.39
N GLN A 52 32.45 21.13 -4.18
CA GLN A 52 31.46 20.80 -5.21
C GLN A 52 30.35 19.90 -4.65
N LEU A 53 29.80 20.27 -3.48
CA LEU A 53 28.75 19.50 -2.84
C LEU A 53 27.47 19.54 -3.69
N LEU A 54 26.83 18.39 -3.83
CA LEU A 54 25.54 18.22 -4.51
C LEU A 54 24.43 18.01 -3.48
N ASP A 55 23.21 18.39 -3.82
CA ASP A 55 22.00 18.15 -3.01
C ASP A 55 22.12 18.61 -1.54
N ASN A 56 22.78 19.75 -1.32
CA ASN A 56 22.97 20.29 0.02
C ASN A 56 21.64 20.72 0.65
N GLN A 57 21.32 20.15 1.81
CA GLN A 57 20.11 20.46 2.58
C GLN A 57 20.45 20.69 4.04
N LEU A 58 19.82 21.70 4.65
CA LEU A 58 19.91 21.91 6.09
C LEU A 58 19.13 20.78 6.79
N LEU A 59 19.83 20.02 7.63
CA LEU A 59 19.22 18.94 8.42
C LEU A 59 18.58 19.49 9.69
N PHE A 60 19.30 20.36 10.41
CA PHE A 60 18.75 21.15 11.51
C PHE A 60 19.57 22.42 11.75
N ALA A 61 18.86 23.50 12.12
CA ALA A 61 19.44 24.79 12.45
C ALA A 61 20.17 24.76 13.80
N ALA A 62 21.04 25.76 14.02
CA ALA A 62 21.73 25.93 15.29
C ALA A 62 20.73 26.06 16.45
N SER A 63 20.96 25.31 17.54
CA SER A 63 20.17 25.38 18.76
C SER A 63 21.07 25.13 19.98
N LYS A 64 20.58 25.26 21.22
CA LYS A 64 21.43 25.15 22.42
C LYS A 64 22.18 23.81 22.46
N GLY A 65 23.48 23.85 22.15
CA GLY A 65 24.36 22.69 22.12
C GLY A 65 24.47 21.98 20.77
N LEU A 66 23.77 22.43 19.72
CA LEU A 66 23.81 21.86 18.38
C LEU A 66 24.27 22.90 17.36
N ALA A 67 25.31 22.55 16.60
CA ALA A 67 25.76 23.31 15.46
C ALA A 67 24.85 23.11 14.25
N PRO A 68 24.77 24.09 13.33
CA PRO A 68 24.00 23.94 12.10
C PRO A 68 24.61 22.79 11.28
N THR A 69 23.77 21.80 10.99
CA THR A 69 24.17 20.53 10.39
C THR A 69 23.45 20.32 9.08
N PHE A 70 24.17 19.82 8.08
CA PHE A 70 23.72 19.69 6.71
C PHE A 70 23.95 18.27 6.20
N THR A 71 23.13 17.87 5.22
CA THR A 71 23.36 16.67 4.41
C THR A 71 23.72 17.09 2.99
N ALA A 72 24.65 16.39 2.35
CA ALA A 72 24.98 16.60 0.94
C ALA A 72 25.52 15.31 0.31
N ALA A 73 25.83 15.35 -0.98
CA ALA A 73 26.64 14.34 -1.66
C ALA A 73 27.97 14.94 -2.12
N VAL A 74 29.06 14.20 -1.94
CA VAL A 74 30.42 14.60 -2.34
C VAL A 74 31.08 13.48 -3.12
N LYS A 75 31.98 13.80 -4.06
CA LYS A 75 32.81 12.77 -4.74
C LYS A 75 33.61 11.98 -3.69
N SER A 76 33.60 10.64 -3.77
CA SER A 76 34.17 9.74 -2.75
C SER A 76 35.61 10.09 -2.32
N GLY A 77 36.46 10.55 -3.25
CA GLY A 77 37.84 10.96 -2.97
C GLY A 77 38.01 12.26 -2.19
N LEU A 78 36.94 13.02 -1.94
CA LEU A 78 37.00 14.31 -1.22
C LEU A 78 36.53 14.22 0.23
N LEU A 79 35.87 13.14 0.65
CA LEU A 79 35.37 12.99 2.03
C LEU A 79 36.49 13.12 3.08
N GLY A 80 37.66 12.52 2.84
CA GLY A 80 38.79 12.64 3.77
C GLY A 80 39.32 14.06 3.91
N LYS A 81 39.23 14.88 2.85
CA LYS A 81 39.61 16.30 2.89
C LYS A 81 38.56 17.12 3.63
N LEU A 82 37.29 16.81 3.42
CA LEU A 82 36.17 17.48 4.10
C LEU A 82 36.23 17.20 5.62
N ASN A 83 36.48 15.95 6.01
CA ASN A 83 36.63 15.55 7.42
C ASN A 83 37.81 16.24 8.13
N SER A 84 38.81 16.71 7.37
CA SER A 84 39.97 17.43 7.92
C SER A 84 39.83 18.96 7.82
N ASP A 85 38.72 19.48 7.30
CA ASP A 85 38.53 20.93 7.14
C ASP A 85 38.29 21.60 8.50
N LYS A 86 39.13 22.57 8.83
CA LYS A 86 39.09 23.29 10.11
C LYS A 86 37.84 24.14 10.30
N ARG A 87 37.09 24.42 9.22
CA ARG A 87 35.81 25.14 9.25
C ARG A 87 34.65 24.26 9.74
N LEU A 88 34.81 22.94 9.68
CA LEU A 88 33.81 21.98 10.11
C LEU A 88 34.08 21.50 11.53
N LEU A 89 33.03 21.18 12.27
CA LEU A 89 33.13 20.43 13.53
C LEU A 89 33.37 18.95 13.24
N TYR A 90 32.67 18.42 12.24
CA TYR A 90 32.84 17.08 11.70
C TYR A 90 32.28 17.02 10.27
N ALA A 91 32.77 16.06 9.49
CA ALA A 91 32.14 15.63 8.25
C ALA A 91 32.32 14.12 8.10
N GLU A 92 31.21 13.40 7.97
CA GLU A 92 31.18 11.94 7.98
C GLU A 92 30.26 11.41 6.87
N ALA A 93 30.39 10.12 6.56
CA ALA A 93 29.49 9.47 5.62
C ALA A 93 28.11 9.30 6.24
N ASP A 94 27.05 9.65 5.49
CA ASP A 94 25.67 9.36 5.84
C ASP A 94 25.40 7.87 5.55
N THR A 95 25.67 7.04 6.56
CA THR A 95 25.53 5.59 6.41
C THR A 95 24.08 5.17 6.54
N LYS A 96 23.62 4.30 5.63
CA LYS A 96 22.31 3.65 5.76
C LYS A 96 22.27 2.86 7.06
N VAL A 97 21.40 3.29 7.98
CA VAL A 97 21.01 2.49 9.13
C VAL A 97 19.86 1.57 8.74
N LEU A 98 19.90 0.32 9.20
CA LEU A 98 18.80 -0.63 9.08
C LEU A 98 18.09 -0.70 10.43
N ALA A 99 16.76 -0.85 10.42
CA ALA A 99 16.03 -1.18 11.63
C ALA A 99 16.60 -2.47 12.24
N SER A 100 16.78 -2.49 13.56
CA SER A 100 17.21 -3.68 14.30
C SER A 100 16.16 -4.78 14.12
N LYS A 101 16.45 -5.79 13.30
CA LYS A 101 15.63 -7.00 13.16
C LYS A 101 15.38 -7.61 14.53
N ILE A 102 14.12 -7.82 14.91
CA ILE A 102 13.77 -8.55 16.13
C ILE A 102 14.42 -9.94 16.07
N THR A 103 15.32 -10.19 17.02
CA THR A 103 15.98 -11.47 17.23
C THR A 103 15.74 -11.92 18.67
N THR A 104 15.88 -13.23 18.91
CA THR A 104 15.85 -13.78 20.26
C THR A 104 17.27 -14.15 20.68
N ASN A 105 17.50 -14.21 22.00
CA ASN A 105 18.80 -14.58 22.56
C ASN A 105 18.93 -16.08 22.87
N ASP A 106 18.05 -16.92 22.32
CA ASP A 106 18.00 -18.37 22.59
C ASP A 106 19.20 -19.09 21.95
N SER A 107 19.77 -20.07 22.65
CA SER A 107 21.10 -20.63 22.32
C SER A 107 21.19 -21.31 20.95
N PHE A 108 20.08 -21.88 20.46
CA PHE A 108 20.02 -22.54 19.15
C PHE A 108 19.28 -21.71 18.09
N PHE A 109 18.90 -20.47 18.40
CA PHE A 109 18.37 -19.55 17.40
C PHE A 109 19.48 -19.14 16.43
N THR A 110 19.12 -18.99 15.15
CA THR A 110 20.04 -18.56 14.09
C THR A 110 19.30 -17.68 13.09
N THR A 111 20.01 -16.73 12.48
CA THR A 111 19.53 -15.98 11.32
C THR A 111 20.02 -16.56 9.99
N ASP A 112 20.95 -17.53 10.03
CA ASP A 112 21.41 -18.31 8.88
C ASP A 112 20.44 -19.47 8.62
N ASP A 113 19.83 -19.45 7.44
CA ASP A 113 18.83 -20.42 6.99
C ASP A 113 19.41 -21.73 6.44
N ASN A 114 20.74 -21.91 6.51
CA ASN A 114 21.43 -23.14 6.14
C ASN A 114 22.15 -23.81 7.32
N ASN A 115 22.18 -23.18 8.50
CA ASN A 115 22.81 -23.73 9.70
C ASN A 115 21.95 -24.84 10.34
N GLN A 116 22.05 -26.05 9.81
CA GLN A 116 21.31 -27.21 10.28
C GLN A 116 21.68 -27.68 11.70
N ASN A 117 22.67 -27.08 12.37
CA ASN A 117 22.99 -27.32 13.79
C ASN A 117 22.23 -26.37 14.74
N SER A 118 21.31 -25.57 14.18
CA SER A 118 20.48 -24.58 14.86
C SER A 118 19.08 -24.57 14.21
N GLN A 119 18.19 -23.68 14.65
CA GLN A 119 16.83 -23.55 14.13
C GLN A 119 16.77 -22.87 12.74
N TRP A 120 17.47 -23.42 11.75
CA TRP A 120 17.57 -22.91 10.36
C TRP A 120 16.21 -22.68 9.69
N TYR A 121 15.20 -23.44 10.08
CA TYR A 121 13.86 -23.38 9.52
C TYR A 121 13.15 -22.05 9.84
N LEU A 122 13.47 -21.39 10.95
CA LEU A 122 12.87 -20.10 11.34
C LEU A 122 13.25 -18.98 10.34
N PRO A 123 14.53 -18.70 10.05
CA PRO A 123 14.89 -17.74 9.01
C PRO A 123 14.54 -18.22 7.59
N LYS A 124 14.46 -19.53 7.32
CA LYS A 124 14.03 -20.05 6.00
C LYS A 124 12.60 -19.62 5.67
N ILE A 125 11.67 -19.75 6.62
CA ILE A 125 10.27 -19.30 6.46
C ILE A 125 10.05 -17.84 6.88
N LYS A 126 11.12 -17.07 7.09
CA LYS A 126 11.09 -15.64 7.44
C LYS A 126 10.38 -15.29 8.75
N ILE A 127 10.42 -16.16 9.76
CA ILE A 127 9.87 -15.87 11.10
C ILE A 127 10.48 -14.60 11.72
N PRO A 128 11.82 -14.41 11.74
CA PRO A 128 12.37 -13.27 12.47
C PRO A 128 11.94 -11.91 11.89
N ASP A 129 11.71 -11.84 10.57
CA ASP A 129 11.17 -10.63 9.93
C ASP A 129 9.66 -10.48 10.18
N ALA A 130 8.92 -11.59 10.30
CA ALA A 130 7.49 -11.57 10.60
C ALA A 130 7.18 -11.07 12.02
N TRP A 131 8.12 -11.22 12.97
CA TRP A 131 7.95 -10.74 14.35
C TRP A 131 7.83 -9.22 14.48
N GLU A 132 8.21 -8.45 13.46
CA GLU A 132 7.94 -7.01 13.38
C GLU A 132 6.43 -6.71 13.28
N PHE A 133 5.65 -7.64 12.73
CA PHE A 133 4.21 -7.47 12.52
C PHE A 133 3.36 -8.11 13.63
N SER A 134 3.80 -9.23 14.18
CA SER A 134 3.12 -9.92 15.28
C SER A 134 4.08 -10.86 15.98
N LYS A 135 4.02 -10.89 17.31
CA LYS A 135 4.73 -11.87 18.16
C LYS A 135 3.79 -12.93 18.72
N GLY A 136 2.56 -13.00 18.22
CA GLY A 136 1.50 -13.86 18.75
C GLY A 136 0.77 -13.23 19.93
N SER A 137 -0.29 -13.89 20.38
CA SER A 137 -1.13 -13.50 21.52
C SER A 137 -1.56 -14.74 22.28
N SER A 138 -1.58 -14.67 23.61
CA SER A 138 -2.14 -15.74 24.46
C SER A 138 -3.66 -15.92 24.27
N SER A 139 -4.34 -14.95 23.64
CA SER A 139 -5.75 -15.10 23.25
C SER A 139 -5.97 -16.11 22.13
N VAL A 140 -4.94 -16.42 21.33
CA VAL A 140 -5.02 -17.41 20.26
C VAL A 140 -4.71 -18.78 20.82
N LYS A 141 -5.62 -19.74 20.62
CA LYS A 141 -5.48 -21.11 21.10
C LYS A 141 -5.18 -22.07 19.96
N VAL A 142 -4.04 -22.76 20.04
CA VAL A 142 -3.68 -23.84 19.11
C VAL A 142 -3.85 -25.16 19.82
N ALA A 143 -4.82 -25.96 19.36
CA ALA A 143 -5.01 -27.33 19.84
C ALA A 143 -4.07 -28.28 19.13
N ILE A 144 -3.35 -29.09 19.91
CA ILE A 144 -2.41 -30.09 19.42
C ILE A 144 -3.05 -31.45 19.70
N VAL A 145 -3.67 -32.02 18.67
CA VAL A 145 -4.31 -33.34 18.73
C VAL A 145 -3.25 -34.39 18.44
N ASP A 146 -2.64 -34.94 19.48
CA ASP A 146 -1.40 -35.73 19.40
C ASP A 146 -1.23 -36.67 20.63
N THR A 147 -0.01 -36.98 21.07
CA THR A 147 0.29 -37.83 22.23
C THR A 147 0.14 -37.13 23.58
N GLY A 148 -0.13 -35.82 23.60
CA GLY A 148 -0.14 -34.97 24.79
C GLY A 148 1.01 -33.96 24.78
N ILE A 149 1.16 -33.19 25.86
CA ILE A 149 2.27 -32.22 26.01
C ILE A 149 2.92 -32.39 27.39
N HIS A 150 4.26 -32.42 27.43
CA HIS A 150 5.04 -32.33 28.66
C HIS A 150 5.12 -30.86 29.10
N ALA A 151 4.10 -30.37 29.81
CA ALA A 151 3.96 -28.98 30.20
C ALA A 151 5.08 -28.47 31.12
N SER A 152 5.69 -29.36 31.91
CA SER A 152 6.83 -29.04 32.78
C SER A 152 8.16 -28.83 32.06
N HIS A 153 8.23 -29.07 30.74
CA HIS A 153 9.43 -28.81 29.95
C HIS A 153 9.87 -27.35 30.07
N ILE A 154 11.16 -27.09 30.25
CA ILE A 154 11.72 -25.75 30.52
C ILE A 154 11.46 -24.71 29.43
N GLU A 155 11.16 -25.19 28.23
CA GLU A 155 10.80 -24.41 27.05
C GLU A 155 9.29 -24.20 26.90
N LEU A 156 8.45 -24.74 27.81
CA LEU A 156 6.97 -24.70 27.72
C LEU A 156 6.27 -24.33 29.03
N ASN A 157 7.00 -24.16 30.14
CA ASN A 157 6.48 -24.11 31.50
C ASN A 157 6.12 -22.70 32.04
N ASP A 158 5.84 -21.73 31.16
CA ASP A 158 5.58 -20.32 31.54
C ASP A 158 4.10 -19.95 31.67
N GLY A 159 3.18 -20.91 31.56
CA GLY A 159 1.75 -20.63 31.48
C GLY A 159 1.12 -20.95 30.12
N ARG A 160 1.92 -21.13 29.05
CA ARG A 160 1.40 -21.33 27.69
C ARG A 160 0.64 -22.64 27.47
N VAL A 161 0.98 -23.71 28.18
CA VAL A 161 0.21 -24.97 28.11
C VAL A 161 -1.06 -24.86 28.97
N ILE A 162 -2.18 -24.60 28.31
CA ILE A 162 -3.48 -24.45 28.95
C ILE A 162 -4.13 -25.82 29.23
N GLY A 163 -5.33 -25.81 29.81
CA GLY A 163 -6.11 -27.03 29.98
C GLY A 163 -6.51 -27.64 28.63
N GLY A 164 -6.81 -28.94 28.64
CA GLY A 164 -7.19 -29.68 27.45
C GLY A 164 -7.91 -30.99 27.78
N TYR A 165 -7.76 -32.00 26.92
CA TYR A 165 -8.54 -33.23 27.03
C TYR A 165 -7.80 -34.48 26.56
N ASN A 166 -7.93 -35.56 27.32
CA ASN A 166 -7.50 -36.89 26.92
C ASN A 166 -8.68 -37.64 26.29
N SER A 167 -8.68 -37.74 24.96
CA SER A 167 -9.74 -38.39 24.19
C SER A 167 -9.75 -39.91 24.33
N ILE A 168 -8.65 -40.52 24.79
CA ILE A 168 -8.54 -41.95 25.01
C ILE A 168 -9.23 -42.33 26.33
N THR A 169 -8.90 -41.63 27.42
CA THR A 169 -9.47 -41.90 28.77
C THR A 169 -10.76 -41.12 29.05
N LYS A 170 -11.08 -40.14 28.20
CA LYS A 170 -12.22 -39.21 28.31
C LYS A 170 -12.13 -38.26 29.50
N GLU A 171 -10.91 -37.88 29.90
CA GLU A 171 -10.64 -37.06 31.08
C GLU A 171 -10.12 -35.67 30.71
N THR A 172 -10.41 -34.68 31.56
CA THR A 172 -9.85 -33.33 31.42
C THR A 172 -8.38 -33.31 31.82
N ILE A 173 -7.56 -32.64 31.01
CA ILE A 173 -6.17 -32.31 31.33
C ILE A 173 -6.17 -30.92 31.98
N LEU A 174 -5.67 -30.81 33.21
CA LEU A 174 -5.61 -29.53 33.91
C LEU A 174 -4.55 -28.61 33.28
N PRO A 175 -4.70 -27.27 33.36
CA PRO A 175 -3.65 -26.35 32.92
C PRO A 175 -2.30 -26.69 33.55
N GLN A 176 -1.22 -26.60 32.77
CA GLN A 176 0.14 -26.95 33.18
C GLN A 176 0.35 -28.42 33.60
N ALA A 177 -0.64 -29.31 33.43
CA ALA A 177 -0.45 -30.73 33.68
C ALA A 177 0.21 -31.40 32.46
N SER A 178 1.27 -32.16 32.73
CA SER A 178 1.90 -33.00 31.71
C SER A 178 0.99 -34.18 31.35
N SER A 179 0.78 -34.37 30.05
CA SER A 179 -0.10 -35.41 29.49
C SER A 179 0.59 -36.30 28.47
N ASP A 180 1.82 -35.96 28.06
CA ASP A 180 2.59 -36.73 27.10
C ASP A 180 3.26 -37.94 27.77
N ASP A 181 3.14 -39.09 27.13
CA ASP A 181 3.77 -40.36 27.50
C ASP A 181 4.52 -41.00 26.31
N ASN A 182 4.76 -40.21 25.26
CA ASN A 182 5.48 -40.62 24.05
C ASN A 182 6.61 -39.64 23.69
N GLY A 183 6.29 -38.34 23.63
CA GLY A 183 7.21 -37.26 23.30
C GLY A 183 6.93 -36.54 21.98
N HIS A 184 6.13 -37.13 21.08
CA HIS A 184 5.83 -36.53 19.78
C HIS A 184 5.03 -35.23 19.91
N GLY A 185 3.95 -35.20 20.69
CA GLY A 185 3.16 -33.99 20.91
C GLY A 185 3.95 -32.88 21.60
N THR A 186 4.87 -33.22 22.50
CA THR A 186 5.83 -32.24 23.07
C THR A 186 6.75 -31.64 21.99
N ALA A 187 7.20 -32.42 21.02
CA ALA A 187 8.02 -31.93 19.90
C ALA A 187 7.25 -30.98 18.98
N VAL A 188 5.97 -31.28 18.73
CA VAL A 188 5.06 -30.41 17.97
C VAL A 188 4.82 -29.08 18.70
N ALA A 189 4.59 -29.14 20.02
CA ALA A 189 4.37 -27.96 20.86
C ALA A 189 5.57 -26.99 20.86
N GLY A 190 6.80 -27.51 20.92
CA GLY A 190 8.02 -26.68 20.90
C GLY A 190 8.17 -25.85 19.63
N ILE A 191 7.74 -26.37 18.48
CA ILE A 191 7.82 -25.64 17.21
C ILE A 191 6.83 -24.45 17.22
N ILE A 192 5.58 -24.70 17.64
CA ILE A 192 4.53 -23.68 17.66
C ILE A 192 4.87 -22.57 18.66
N GLY A 193 5.38 -22.96 19.83
CA GLY A 193 5.60 -22.04 20.94
C GLY A 193 6.50 -22.60 22.04
N ALA A 194 7.75 -22.96 21.76
CA ALA A 194 8.80 -22.88 22.77
C ALA A 194 8.99 -21.44 23.26
N ILE A 195 9.35 -21.22 24.53
CA ILE A 195 9.50 -19.89 25.15
C ILE A 195 10.67 -19.15 24.50
N PRO A 196 10.43 -18.10 23.69
CA PRO A 196 11.51 -17.38 23.06
C PRO A 196 12.09 -16.32 23.98
N ASN A 197 13.31 -15.91 23.66
CA ASN A 197 14.04 -14.82 24.32
C ASN A 197 14.25 -15.05 25.83
N ASN A 198 14.46 -16.30 26.24
CA ASN A 198 14.72 -16.68 27.63
C ASN A 198 16.22 -16.97 27.90
N GLY A 199 17.07 -16.79 26.88
CA GLY A 199 18.52 -16.96 26.96
C GLY A 199 19.01 -18.41 26.92
N ARG A 200 18.14 -19.38 26.59
CA ARG A 200 18.45 -20.82 26.56
C ARG A 200 17.71 -21.49 25.42
N GLY A 201 18.08 -22.73 25.11
CA GLY A 201 17.25 -23.62 24.29
C GLY A 201 16.82 -23.04 22.93
N LEU A 202 15.51 -23.02 22.72
CA LEU A 202 14.83 -22.80 21.44
C LEU A 202 13.94 -21.58 21.46
N SER A 203 13.66 -21.08 20.26
CA SER A 203 12.63 -20.10 20.00
C SER A 203 11.43 -20.76 19.32
N GLY A 204 10.23 -20.69 19.89
CA GLY A 204 9.01 -21.05 19.18
C GLY A 204 8.60 -19.98 18.16
N ILE A 205 7.68 -20.32 17.25
CA ILE A 205 7.17 -19.32 16.29
C ILE A 205 6.45 -18.16 17.00
N ASN A 206 5.68 -18.46 18.04
CA ASN A 206 4.90 -17.47 18.78
C ASN A 206 5.58 -17.14 20.12
N TRP A 207 5.79 -15.85 20.40
CA TRP A 207 6.27 -15.42 21.71
C TRP A 207 5.21 -15.56 22.78
N ASN A 208 3.96 -15.22 22.41
CA ASN A 208 2.78 -15.41 23.25
C ASN A 208 1.79 -16.31 22.52
N ILE A 209 1.35 -17.39 23.17
CA ILE A 209 0.36 -18.33 22.61
C ILE A 209 -0.29 -19.14 23.74
N SER A 210 -1.47 -19.71 23.50
CA SER A 210 -2.04 -20.77 24.32
C SER A 210 -2.01 -22.10 23.56
N LEU A 211 -1.33 -23.11 24.12
CA LEU A 211 -1.21 -24.46 23.59
C LEU A 211 -2.18 -25.38 24.34
N MET A 212 -3.15 -25.93 23.62
CA MET A 212 -4.19 -26.82 24.18
C MET A 212 -3.83 -28.29 23.89
N PRO A 213 -3.46 -29.09 24.89
CA PRO A 213 -3.15 -30.50 24.69
C PRO A 213 -4.44 -31.30 24.47
N ILE A 214 -4.55 -31.96 23.31
CA ILE A 214 -5.63 -32.94 23.05
C ILE A 214 -4.98 -34.30 22.82
N LYS A 215 -4.92 -35.13 23.86
CA LYS A 215 -4.31 -36.46 23.76
C LYS A 215 -5.25 -37.41 23.03
N ALA A 216 -4.88 -37.79 21.81
CA ALA A 216 -5.59 -38.75 20.97
C ALA A 216 -4.74 -39.98 20.61
N LEU A 217 -3.43 -39.92 20.85
CA LEU A 217 -2.47 -41.00 20.63
C LEU A 217 -1.89 -41.52 21.97
N ASP A 218 -1.64 -42.82 22.05
CA ASP A 218 -1.09 -43.51 23.23
C ASP A 218 0.44 -43.41 23.33
N ALA A 219 1.02 -44.05 24.34
CA ALA A 219 2.47 -44.06 24.59
C ALA A 219 3.30 -44.64 23.44
N ALA A 220 2.71 -45.47 22.59
CA ALA A 220 3.36 -46.01 21.39
C ALA A 220 3.12 -45.14 20.14
N GLY A 221 2.43 -44.01 20.28
CA GLY A 221 2.07 -43.11 19.18
C GLY A 221 0.89 -43.61 18.35
N ASN A 222 0.15 -44.62 18.82
CA ASN A 222 -1.00 -45.17 18.11
C ASN A 222 -2.29 -44.54 18.62
N GLY A 223 -3.28 -44.38 17.74
CA GLY A 223 -4.58 -43.88 18.14
C GLY A 223 -5.70 -44.43 17.27
N PHE A 224 -6.90 -44.49 17.83
CA PHE A 224 -8.11 -44.82 17.09
C PHE A 224 -8.68 -43.58 16.42
N ILE A 225 -9.24 -43.74 15.22
CA ILE A 225 -9.97 -42.69 14.51
C ILE A 225 -11.06 -42.06 15.40
N SER A 226 -11.73 -42.85 16.24
CA SER A 226 -12.71 -42.34 17.20
C SER A 226 -12.12 -41.32 18.18
N SER A 227 -10.91 -41.57 18.67
CA SER A 227 -10.21 -40.68 19.60
C SER A 227 -9.74 -39.40 18.93
N VAL A 228 -9.26 -39.50 17.67
CA VAL A 228 -8.88 -38.35 16.86
C VAL A 228 -10.10 -37.49 16.54
N ALA A 229 -11.19 -38.10 16.07
CA ALA A 229 -12.43 -37.40 15.73
C ALA A 229 -13.06 -36.73 16.96
N SER A 230 -13.13 -37.42 18.11
CA SER A 230 -13.59 -36.80 19.35
C SER A 230 -12.67 -35.69 19.83
N GLY A 231 -11.36 -35.86 19.64
CA GLY A 231 -10.36 -34.84 19.97
C GLY A 231 -10.52 -33.56 19.15
N ILE A 232 -10.78 -33.68 17.85
CA ILE A 232 -11.08 -32.54 16.98
C ILE A 232 -12.32 -31.80 17.47
N VAL A 233 -13.43 -32.51 17.70
CA VAL A 233 -14.67 -31.90 18.21
C VAL A 233 -14.42 -31.21 19.55
N ARG A 234 -13.68 -31.87 20.44
CA ARG A 234 -13.39 -31.34 21.77
C ARG A 234 -12.52 -30.08 21.72
N ALA A 235 -11.52 -30.04 20.84
CA ALA A 235 -10.69 -28.85 20.64
C ALA A 235 -11.55 -27.63 20.26
N VAL A 236 -12.50 -27.83 19.34
CA VAL A 236 -13.43 -26.78 18.91
C VAL A 236 -14.32 -26.33 20.07
N ASP A 237 -14.89 -27.28 20.82
CA ASP A 237 -15.78 -26.98 21.96
C ASP A 237 -15.04 -26.26 23.12
N GLU A 238 -13.73 -26.48 23.26
CA GLU A 238 -12.87 -25.75 24.21
C GLU A 238 -12.32 -24.42 23.65
N GLY A 239 -12.75 -24.06 22.44
CA GLY A 239 -12.53 -22.77 21.80
C GLY A 239 -11.17 -22.63 21.13
N ALA A 240 -10.63 -23.71 20.55
CA ALA A 240 -9.44 -23.63 19.70
C ALA A 240 -9.70 -22.76 18.46
N ASP A 241 -8.73 -21.92 18.10
CA ASP A 241 -8.74 -21.17 16.83
C ASP A 241 -8.15 -22.01 15.68
N ILE A 242 -7.16 -22.83 16.03
CA ILE A 242 -6.38 -23.65 15.09
C ILE A 242 -6.21 -25.05 15.69
N ILE A 243 -6.37 -26.09 14.86
CA ILE A 243 -6.11 -27.49 15.23
C ILE A 243 -4.94 -28.00 14.39
N ASN A 244 -3.90 -28.47 15.05
CA ASN A 244 -2.74 -29.10 14.44
C ASN A 244 -2.89 -30.64 14.51
N LEU A 245 -2.97 -31.28 13.35
CA LEU A 245 -3.03 -32.73 13.17
C LEU A 245 -1.69 -33.23 12.58
N SER A 246 -0.67 -33.33 13.44
CA SER A 246 0.64 -33.88 13.09
C SER A 246 0.65 -35.42 13.06
N LEU A 247 -0.45 -36.03 12.63
CA LEU A 247 -0.68 -37.47 12.62
C LEU A 247 -1.26 -37.91 11.26
N GLY A 248 -1.15 -39.21 10.97
CA GLY A 248 -1.62 -39.83 9.74
C GLY A 248 -0.80 -41.08 9.42
N GLY A 249 -1.26 -41.90 8.48
CA GLY A 249 -0.56 -43.11 8.05
C GLY A 249 -1.48 -44.31 7.80
N PRO A 250 -0.91 -45.52 7.64
CA PRO A 250 -1.65 -46.73 7.33
C PRO A 250 -2.71 -47.03 8.40
N GLY A 251 -3.95 -47.32 7.98
CA GLY A 251 -5.08 -47.64 8.86
C GLY A 251 -6.10 -46.52 9.03
N PHE A 252 -5.78 -45.29 8.59
CA PHE A 252 -6.75 -44.24 8.35
C PHE A 252 -7.46 -44.45 7.01
N GLY A 253 -8.79 -44.38 6.97
CA GLY A 253 -9.59 -44.50 5.76
C GLY A 253 -10.43 -43.25 5.49
N ALA A 254 -11.24 -43.30 4.43
CA ALA A 254 -12.25 -42.28 4.11
C ALA A 254 -13.43 -42.32 5.11
N ASP A 255 -13.14 -42.24 6.40
CA ASP A 255 -14.08 -42.48 7.48
C ASP A 255 -15.07 -41.32 7.62
N ALA A 256 -16.36 -41.62 7.54
CA ALA A 256 -17.43 -40.62 7.68
C ALA A 256 -17.35 -39.86 9.01
N THR A 257 -16.94 -40.52 10.09
CA THR A 257 -16.78 -39.92 11.42
C THR A 257 -15.68 -38.86 11.44
N LEU A 258 -14.52 -39.14 10.83
CA LEU A 258 -13.39 -38.21 10.77
C LEU A 258 -13.74 -37.00 9.89
N ASN A 259 -14.33 -37.25 8.72
CA ASN A 259 -14.82 -36.19 7.82
C ASN A 259 -15.85 -35.29 8.51
N SER A 260 -16.75 -35.87 9.31
CA SER A 260 -17.75 -35.10 10.08
C SER A 260 -17.11 -34.23 11.16
N ALA A 261 -16.07 -34.73 11.85
CA ALA A 261 -15.34 -33.96 12.85
C ALA A 261 -14.55 -32.79 12.23
N VAL A 262 -13.89 -33.02 11.09
CA VAL A 262 -13.21 -31.96 10.32
C VAL A 262 -14.21 -30.92 9.85
N LYS A 263 -15.33 -31.35 9.26
CA LYS A 263 -16.41 -30.44 8.85
C LYS A 263 -16.96 -29.63 10.04
N TYR A 264 -17.14 -30.27 11.20
CA TYR A 264 -17.60 -29.59 12.41
C TYR A 264 -16.67 -28.46 12.84
N ALA A 265 -15.35 -28.68 12.79
CA ALA A 265 -14.35 -27.66 13.07
C ALA A 265 -14.37 -26.53 12.03
N PHE A 266 -14.41 -26.90 10.74
CA PHE A 266 -14.45 -25.95 9.64
C PHE A 266 -15.68 -25.03 9.69
N ASP A 267 -16.87 -25.58 9.88
CA ASP A 267 -18.13 -24.83 9.96
C ASP A 267 -18.19 -23.87 11.16
N ARG A 268 -17.34 -24.09 12.18
CA ARG A 268 -17.20 -23.22 13.37
C ARG A 268 -16.05 -22.22 13.25
N GLY A 269 -15.45 -22.10 12.08
CA GLY A 269 -14.40 -21.11 11.82
C GLY A 269 -13.03 -21.48 12.37
N VAL A 270 -12.81 -22.75 12.76
CA VAL A 270 -11.52 -23.26 13.23
C VAL A 270 -10.69 -23.71 12.02
N LEU A 271 -9.42 -23.30 11.97
CA LEU A 271 -8.50 -23.74 10.93
C LEU A 271 -7.93 -25.12 11.29
N VAL A 272 -8.12 -26.12 10.43
CA VAL A 272 -7.52 -27.45 10.60
C VAL A 272 -6.29 -27.56 9.71
N VAL A 273 -5.14 -27.93 10.30
CA VAL A 273 -3.86 -28.08 9.58
C VAL A 273 -3.38 -29.52 9.76
N ALA A 274 -3.04 -30.21 8.68
CA ALA A 274 -2.69 -31.64 8.73
C ALA A 274 -1.44 -32.01 7.94
N ALA A 275 -0.71 -33.00 8.45
CA ALA A 275 0.51 -33.50 7.85
C ALA A 275 0.24 -34.38 6.62
N ALA A 276 1.06 -34.25 5.56
CA ALA A 276 0.92 -35.07 4.35
C ALA A 276 1.19 -36.57 4.56
N GLY A 277 1.96 -36.92 5.58
CA GLY A 277 2.36 -38.29 5.88
C GLY A 277 3.76 -38.60 5.35
N ASN A 278 4.34 -39.66 5.91
CA ASN A 278 5.73 -40.07 5.68
C ASN A 278 5.82 -41.49 5.09
N ASP A 279 4.86 -41.87 4.24
CA ASP A 279 4.69 -43.27 3.81
C ASP A 279 5.90 -43.74 2.99
N LEU A 280 6.26 -45.02 3.17
CA LEU A 280 7.46 -45.66 2.62
C LEU A 280 8.81 -45.07 3.09
N ALA A 281 8.82 -44.02 3.94
CA ALA A 281 9.95 -43.37 4.64
C ALA A 281 11.15 -42.91 3.78
N GLU A 282 11.32 -43.41 2.57
CA GLU A 282 12.45 -43.18 1.69
C GLU A 282 12.06 -42.37 0.45
N PHE A 283 10.80 -42.45 0.00
CA PHE A 283 10.36 -41.77 -1.24
C PHE A 283 9.05 -40.98 -1.10
N GLY A 284 8.27 -41.22 -0.06
CA GLY A 284 6.90 -40.71 0.05
C GLY A 284 5.96 -41.41 -0.93
N SER A 285 4.66 -41.19 -0.75
CA SER A 285 3.59 -41.67 -1.62
C SER A 285 2.86 -40.51 -2.30
N ASN A 286 2.31 -40.78 -3.49
CA ASN A 286 1.42 -39.85 -4.18
C ASN A 286 0.00 -40.00 -3.61
N LEU A 287 -0.48 -38.96 -2.94
CA LEU A 287 -1.80 -38.91 -2.29
C LEU A 287 -2.96 -38.88 -3.30
N ASP A 288 -2.71 -38.49 -4.55
CA ASP A 288 -3.72 -38.53 -5.60
C ASP A 288 -4.03 -39.97 -6.05
N ILE A 289 -3.12 -40.91 -5.76
CA ILE A 289 -3.27 -42.34 -6.05
C ILE A 289 -3.67 -43.09 -4.78
N ASN A 290 -2.94 -42.86 -3.69
CA ASN A 290 -3.14 -43.50 -2.39
C ASN A 290 -3.39 -42.41 -1.34
N PRO A 291 -4.62 -41.89 -1.23
CA PRO A 291 -4.94 -40.82 -0.29
C PRO A 291 -4.77 -41.31 1.15
N VAL A 292 -4.31 -40.39 2.01
CA VAL A 292 -4.18 -40.63 3.45
C VAL A 292 -4.96 -39.59 4.23
N TYR A 293 -5.38 -39.96 5.44
CA TYR A 293 -6.22 -39.14 6.30
C TYR A 293 -5.48 -38.89 7.63
N PRO A 294 -5.66 -37.73 8.28
CA PRO A 294 -6.72 -36.75 8.07
C PRO A 294 -6.52 -35.73 6.93
N ILE A 295 -5.34 -35.63 6.31
CA ILE A 295 -5.07 -34.57 5.31
C ILE A 295 -6.08 -34.52 4.15
N CYS A 296 -6.53 -35.67 3.64
CA CYS A 296 -7.56 -35.73 2.60
C CYS A 296 -9.01 -35.74 3.14
N SER A 297 -9.26 -35.43 4.42
CA SER A 297 -10.60 -35.46 5.05
C SER A 297 -11.43 -34.20 4.77
N ASP A 298 -11.40 -33.70 3.55
CA ASP A 298 -11.90 -32.37 3.22
C ASP A 298 -13.15 -32.39 2.32
N LEU A 299 -13.59 -33.58 1.86
CA LEU A 299 -14.72 -33.79 0.95
C LEU A 299 -14.65 -32.91 -0.31
N GLY A 300 -13.44 -32.55 -0.78
CA GLY A 300 -13.21 -31.66 -1.91
C GLY A 300 -13.58 -30.19 -1.66
N GLN A 301 -13.76 -29.79 -0.40
CA GLN A 301 -14.09 -28.42 0.00
C GLN A 301 -12.87 -27.63 0.52
N ASN A 302 -11.67 -28.25 0.51
CA ASN A 302 -10.44 -27.68 1.06
C ASN A 302 -10.62 -27.20 2.51
N MET A 303 -11.22 -28.06 3.35
CA MET A 303 -11.43 -27.80 4.78
C MET A 303 -10.19 -28.01 5.64
N VAL A 304 -9.19 -28.73 5.12
CA VAL A 304 -7.94 -29.09 5.81
C VAL A 304 -6.80 -28.45 5.06
N LEU A 305 -6.00 -27.62 5.74
CA LEU A 305 -4.78 -27.07 5.18
C LEU A 305 -3.67 -28.13 5.24
N GLY A 306 -3.40 -28.77 4.11
CA GLY A 306 -2.46 -29.88 4.00
C GLY A 306 -1.00 -29.44 3.82
N VAL A 307 -0.09 -30.07 4.55
CA VAL A 307 1.32 -29.64 4.65
C VAL A 307 2.31 -30.75 4.25
N ALA A 308 3.03 -30.54 3.15
CA ALA A 308 4.18 -31.35 2.76
C ALA A 308 5.48 -30.87 3.44
N ALA A 309 6.49 -31.74 3.52
CA ALA A 309 7.78 -31.44 4.12
C ALA A 309 8.88 -31.16 3.08
N THR A 310 9.68 -30.14 3.34
CA THR A 310 10.92 -29.84 2.58
C THR A 310 12.17 -29.99 3.45
N ASP A 311 13.32 -30.04 2.81
CA ASP A 311 14.62 -29.94 3.47
C ASP A 311 15.24 -28.53 3.38
N VAL A 312 16.47 -28.39 3.88
CA VAL A 312 17.20 -27.11 3.92
C VAL A 312 17.44 -26.49 2.54
N THR A 313 17.41 -27.30 1.48
CA THR A 313 17.62 -26.89 0.09
C THR A 313 16.31 -26.66 -0.65
N ASP A 314 15.18 -26.63 0.06
CA ASP A 314 13.82 -26.48 -0.47
C ASP A 314 13.39 -27.60 -1.43
N GLN A 315 14.07 -28.74 -1.35
CA GLN A 315 13.62 -29.95 -2.02
C GLN A 315 12.59 -30.67 -1.15
N LYS A 316 11.64 -31.36 -1.77
CA LYS A 316 10.73 -32.29 -1.09
C LYS A 316 11.58 -33.22 -0.26
N ALA A 317 11.31 -33.30 1.04
CA ALA A 317 11.96 -34.27 1.88
C ALA A 317 11.64 -35.67 1.35
N ASP A 318 12.64 -36.55 1.31
CA ASP A 318 12.53 -37.85 0.64
C ASP A 318 11.32 -38.64 1.14
N PHE A 319 11.08 -38.66 2.46
CA PHE A 319 9.93 -39.30 3.10
C PHE A 319 8.56 -38.64 2.83
N SER A 320 8.49 -37.36 2.42
CA SER A 320 7.24 -36.61 2.38
C SER A 320 6.31 -37.16 1.29
N ASN A 321 5.08 -37.45 1.67
CA ASN A 321 3.99 -37.59 0.70
C ASN A 321 3.75 -36.27 -0.04
N PHE A 322 3.15 -36.38 -1.22
CA PHE A 322 2.89 -35.27 -2.14
C PHE A 322 1.59 -35.53 -2.93
N GLY A 323 0.98 -34.50 -3.49
CA GLY A 323 -0.32 -34.61 -4.17
C GLY A 323 -0.85 -33.25 -4.59
N ILE A 324 -1.76 -33.21 -5.56
CA ILE A 324 -2.46 -31.98 -5.96
C ILE A 324 -3.71 -31.77 -5.11
N ASN A 325 -4.41 -32.86 -4.74
CA ASN A 325 -5.76 -32.73 -4.19
C ASN A 325 -5.81 -32.37 -2.70
N CYS A 326 -4.83 -32.82 -1.91
CA CYS A 326 -4.86 -32.67 -0.45
C CYS A 326 -3.68 -31.86 0.11
N VAL A 327 -2.68 -31.49 -0.70
CA VAL A 327 -1.53 -30.70 -0.25
C VAL A 327 -1.70 -29.26 -0.72
N ASP A 328 -1.80 -28.33 0.22
CA ASP A 328 -2.01 -26.91 -0.08
C ASP A 328 -0.72 -26.11 -0.12
N LEU A 329 0.25 -26.47 0.72
CA LEU A 329 1.59 -25.86 0.75
C LEU A 329 2.61 -26.81 1.40
N SER A 330 3.86 -26.36 1.43
CA SER A 330 4.96 -27.08 2.04
C SER A 330 5.67 -26.24 3.10
N ALA A 331 6.33 -26.89 4.05
CA ALA A 331 7.17 -26.23 5.03
C ALA A 331 8.39 -27.11 5.39
N PRO A 332 9.47 -26.53 5.96
CA PRO A 332 10.60 -27.30 6.46
C PRO A 332 10.19 -28.45 7.39
N GLY A 333 10.59 -29.67 7.06
CA GLY A 333 10.27 -30.85 7.86
C GLY A 333 11.42 -31.84 8.06
N LYS A 334 12.58 -31.65 7.39
CA LYS A 334 13.77 -32.50 7.56
C LYS A 334 14.76 -31.86 8.53
N ARG A 335 15.20 -32.62 9.54
CA ARG A 335 16.19 -32.18 10.54
C ARG A 335 15.79 -30.88 11.25
N ILE A 336 14.61 -30.91 11.87
CA ILE A 336 14.03 -29.82 12.65
C ILE A 336 14.41 -30.00 14.12
N LEU A 337 15.11 -29.02 14.68
CA LEU A 337 15.45 -28.97 16.10
C LEU A 337 14.23 -28.51 16.91
N THR A 338 13.75 -29.32 17.85
CA THR A 338 12.61 -29.00 18.72
C THR A 338 12.76 -29.65 20.10
N THR A 339 11.82 -29.36 21.01
CA THR A 339 11.71 -30.00 22.32
C THR A 339 11.44 -31.50 22.19
N ALA A 340 11.83 -32.28 23.19
CA ALA A 340 11.52 -33.69 23.26
C ALA A 340 11.15 -34.08 24.68
N PHE A 341 10.50 -35.23 24.81
CA PHE A 341 10.22 -35.85 26.10
C PHE A 341 10.50 -37.34 26.01
N ILE A 342 11.25 -37.86 26.97
CA ILE A 342 11.49 -39.30 27.13
C ILE A 342 10.78 -39.71 28.42
N PRO A 343 9.71 -40.52 28.36
CA PRO A 343 8.92 -40.89 29.55
C PRO A 343 9.73 -41.58 30.65
N SER A 344 10.80 -42.30 30.29
CA SER A 344 11.69 -42.95 31.26
C SER A 344 12.60 -41.97 32.01
N ASP A 345 12.63 -40.70 31.62
CA ASP A 345 13.35 -39.63 32.32
C ASP A 345 12.55 -38.31 32.28
N PRO A 346 11.49 -38.18 33.09
CA PRO A 346 10.55 -37.07 33.01
C PRO A 346 11.15 -35.71 33.39
N ALA A 347 12.32 -35.69 34.04
CA ALA A 347 13.03 -34.45 34.38
C ALA A 347 13.79 -33.86 33.17
N ASN A 348 13.82 -34.56 32.04
CA ASN A 348 14.63 -34.18 30.91
C ASN A 348 14.05 -33.01 30.11
N ASN A 349 14.82 -31.92 30.09
CA ASN A 349 14.64 -30.76 29.22
C ASN A 349 15.41 -30.95 27.91
N ILE A 350 15.16 -32.08 27.25
CA ILE A 350 15.93 -32.52 26.08
C ILE A 350 15.43 -31.85 24.81
N LEU A 351 16.37 -31.60 23.90
CA LEU A 351 16.11 -31.14 22.55
C LEU A 351 16.49 -32.25 21.57
N ILE A 352 15.76 -32.39 20.47
CA ILE A 352 15.99 -33.41 19.46
C ILE A 352 15.97 -32.81 18.05
N TYR A 353 16.73 -33.41 17.15
CA TYR A 353 16.53 -33.25 15.72
C TYR A 353 15.55 -34.32 15.23
N GLY A 354 14.35 -33.92 14.84
CA GLY A 354 13.37 -34.80 14.22
C GLY A 354 13.26 -34.56 12.72
N SER A 355 12.65 -35.51 12.00
CA SER A 355 12.27 -35.33 10.61
C SER A 355 10.88 -35.91 10.37
N GLY A 356 10.01 -35.19 9.67
CA GLY A 356 8.66 -35.63 9.33
C GLY A 356 7.76 -34.49 8.88
N THR A 357 6.72 -34.80 8.12
CA THR A 357 5.61 -33.86 7.84
C THR A 357 4.91 -33.41 9.13
N SER A 358 4.98 -34.23 10.19
CA SER A 358 4.51 -33.88 11.54
C SER A 358 5.26 -32.71 12.18
N LEU A 359 6.48 -32.39 11.70
CA LEU A 359 7.26 -31.22 12.15
C LEU A 359 7.16 -30.03 11.18
N ALA A 360 6.74 -30.26 9.94
CA ALA A 360 6.39 -29.19 9.00
C ALA A 360 5.03 -28.55 9.34
N THR A 361 4.05 -29.38 9.69
CA THR A 361 2.68 -28.96 10.07
C THR A 361 2.63 -27.89 11.18
N PRO A 362 3.34 -28.04 12.32
CA PRO A 362 3.35 -27.03 13.36
C PRO A 362 3.98 -25.70 12.95
N LEU A 363 4.84 -25.67 11.91
CA LEU A 363 5.32 -24.40 11.38
C LEU A 363 4.18 -23.59 10.76
N VAL A 364 3.31 -24.26 10.00
CA VAL A 364 2.13 -23.66 9.38
C VAL A 364 1.12 -23.24 10.46
N SER A 365 0.83 -24.12 11.41
CA SER A 365 -0.04 -23.81 12.55
C SER A 365 0.47 -22.61 13.37
N GLY A 366 1.78 -22.52 13.58
CA GLY A 366 2.41 -21.41 14.29
C GLY A 366 2.30 -20.08 13.54
N VAL A 367 2.49 -20.07 12.21
CA VAL A 367 2.33 -18.84 11.40
C VAL A 367 0.85 -18.45 11.28
N ALA A 368 -0.07 -19.41 11.18
CA ALA A 368 -1.50 -19.15 11.26
C ALA A 368 -1.88 -18.47 12.58
N ALA A 369 -1.26 -18.87 13.70
CA ALA A 369 -1.49 -18.24 15.00
C ALA A 369 -0.96 -16.79 15.04
N LEU A 370 0.20 -16.51 14.43
CA LEU A 370 0.72 -15.13 14.29
C LEU A 370 -0.25 -14.24 13.50
N LEU A 371 -0.84 -14.76 12.42
CA LEU A 371 -1.86 -14.07 11.62
C LEU A 371 -3.13 -13.79 12.42
N LYS A 372 -3.66 -14.81 13.11
CA LYS A 372 -4.86 -14.67 13.95
C LYS A 372 -4.63 -13.72 15.12
N ALA A 373 -3.42 -13.68 15.69
CA ALA A 373 -3.06 -12.71 16.72
C ALA A 373 -3.02 -11.27 16.16
N LYS A 374 -2.50 -11.10 14.94
CA LYS A 374 -2.46 -9.80 14.26
C LYS A 374 -3.86 -9.30 13.90
N ASN A 375 -4.73 -10.19 13.44
CA ASN A 375 -6.11 -9.89 13.11
C ASN A 375 -7.06 -10.98 13.64
N PRO A 376 -7.61 -10.77 14.86
CA PRO A 376 -8.51 -11.75 15.50
C PRO A 376 -9.81 -12.02 14.73
N THR A 377 -10.20 -11.14 13.78
CA THR A 377 -11.44 -11.28 13.01
C THR A 377 -11.33 -12.21 11.80
N LEU A 378 -10.10 -12.63 11.43
CA LEU A 378 -9.91 -13.52 10.29
C LEU A 378 -10.66 -14.85 10.49
N THR A 379 -11.42 -15.24 9.46
CA THR A 379 -12.03 -16.57 9.36
C THR A 379 -10.98 -17.63 9.02
N ASN A 380 -11.28 -18.90 9.27
CA ASN A 380 -10.44 -20.02 8.84
C ASN A 380 -10.16 -20.02 7.33
N ILE A 381 -11.16 -19.68 6.50
CA ILE A 381 -11.02 -19.56 5.04
C ILE A 381 -10.01 -18.46 4.69
N GLN A 382 -10.14 -17.27 5.31
CA GLN A 382 -9.20 -16.17 5.06
C GLN A 382 -7.78 -16.51 5.55
N LEU A 383 -7.63 -17.16 6.71
CA LEU A 383 -6.33 -17.63 7.19
C LEU A 383 -5.68 -18.61 6.20
N ARG A 384 -6.43 -19.63 5.75
CA ARG A 384 -5.98 -20.60 4.74
C ARG A 384 -5.55 -19.88 3.46
N ASP A 385 -6.39 -19.02 2.92
CA ASP A 385 -6.14 -18.35 1.64
C ASP A 385 -4.94 -17.40 1.71
N ILE A 386 -4.72 -16.70 2.82
CA ILE A 386 -3.53 -15.87 3.05
C ILE A 386 -2.27 -16.76 3.04
N LEU A 387 -2.28 -17.86 3.78
CA LEU A 387 -1.12 -18.76 3.89
C LEU A 387 -0.74 -19.37 2.54
N ILE A 388 -1.72 -19.85 1.76
CA ILE A 388 -1.49 -20.46 0.45
C ILE A 388 -0.98 -19.44 -0.57
N LYS A 389 -1.43 -18.17 -0.51
CA LYS A 389 -0.97 -17.11 -1.41
C LYS A 389 0.40 -16.54 -1.03
N SER A 390 0.77 -16.64 0.24
CA SER A 390 1.98 -16.04 0.80
C SER A 390 3.14 -17.02 0.93
N VAL A 391 3.42 -17.76 -0.15
CA VAL A 391 4.49 -18.75 -0.23
C VAL A 391 5.67 -18.27 -1.09
N ASP A 392 6.79 -18.98 -0.97
CA ASP A 392 7.89 -18.93 -1.92
C ASP A 392 7.77 -20.10 -2.91
N ASP A 393 7.81 -19.80 -4.21
CA ASP A 393 7.79 -20.83 -5.25
C ASP A 393 9.10 -21.62 -5.26
N ILE A 394 9.00 -22.93 -5.05
CA ILE A 394 10.12 -23.89 -4.99
C ILE A 394 10.02 -24.95 -6.11
N SER A 395 9.10 -24.77 -7.06
CA SER A 395 8.81 -25.77 -8.11
C SER A 395 10.03 -26.07 -8.97
N ASN A 396 10.84 -25.04 -9.26
CA ASN A 396 12.07 -25.17 -10.05
C ASN A 396 13.17 -25.97 -9.35
N LEU A 397 13.10 -26.14 -8.03
CA LEU A 397 14.07 -26.91 -7.24
C LEU A 397 13.68 -28.39 -7.16
N ASN A 398 12.45 -28.74 -7.57
CA ASN A 398 11.86 -30.06 -7.38
C ASN A 398 11.52 -30.76 -8.70
N LYS A 399 12.47 -30.81 -9.63
CA LYS A 399 12.25 -31.33 -11.00
C LYS A 399 12.19 -32.85 -11.08
N THR A 400 12.71 -33.57 -10.09
CA THR A 400 12.82 -35.05 -10.10
C THR A 400 12.43 -35.70 -8.77
N ASN A 401 12.07 -34.91 -7.76
CA ASN A 401 11.90 -35.36 -6.38
C ASN A 401 10.57 -36.10 -6.14
N CYS A 402 9.66 -36.14 -7.12
CA CYS A 402 8.38 -36.86 -7.03
C CYS A 402 8.48 -38.15 -7.84
N LEU A 403 9.10 -39.17 -7.22
CA LEU A 403 9.31 -40.52 -7.81
C LEU A 403 10.02 -40.47 -9.18
N GLY A 404 11.06 -39.64 -9.29
CA GLY A 404 11.82 -39.45 -10.53
C GLY A 404 11.20 -38.45 -11.51
N THR A 405 10.08 -37.83 -11.14
CA THR A 405 9.37 -36.82 -11.93
C THR A 405 9.28 -35.47 -11.21
N SER A 406 8.79 -34.45 -11.93
CA SER A 406 8.62 -33.10 -11.39
C SER A 406 7.53 -33.04 -10.34
N CYS A 407 7.80 -32.36 -9.22
CA CYS A 407 6.81 -32.08 -8.19
C CYS A 407 5.99 -30.81 -8.45
N ASN A 408 6.01 -30.26 -9.67
CA ASN A 408 5.24 -29.06 -9.99
C ASN A 408 3.75 -29.28 -9.68
N GLY A 409 3.19 -28.45 -8.78
CA GLY A 409 1.82 -28.57 -8.28
C GLY A 409 1.59 -29.66 -7.21
N PHE A 410 2.56 -30.52 -6.92
CA PHE A 410 2.43 -31.62 -5.95
C PHE A 410 2.86 -31.27 -4.52
N LEU A 411 3.50 -30.12 -4.32
CA LEU A 411 3.93 -29.61 -3.01
C LEU A 411 3.09 -28.40 -2.57
N GLY A 412 1.85 -28.35 -3.06
CA GLY A 412 0.97 -27.20 -2.91
C GLY A 412 1.46 -25.98 -3.67
N SER A 413 1.08 -24.79 -3.20
CA SER A 413 1.43 -23.52 -3.84
C SER A 413 2.91 -23.13 -3.69
N GLY A 414 3.64 -23.70 -2.71
CA GLY A 414 5.05 -23.42 -2.45
C GLY A 414 5.45 -23.59 -0.99
N ARG A 415 6.63 -23.09 -0.61
CA ARG A 415 7.11 -23.09 0.78
C ARG A 415 6.49 -21.95 1.58
N LEU A 416 6.00 -22.22 2.78
CA LEU A 416 5.55 -21.23 3.76
C LEU A 416 6.51 -20.04 3.89
N ASN A 417 5.99 -18.81 3.82
CA ASN A 417 6.72 -17.58 4.10
C ASN A 417 5.90 -16.67 5.04
N ALA A 418 6.31 -16.62 6.31
CA ALA A 418 5.62 -15.88 7.35
C ALA A 418 5.63 -14.37 7.12
N LEU A 419 6.73 -13.82 6.61
CA LEU A 419 6.81 -12.39 6.31
C LEU A 419 5.80 -12.00 5.24
N LYS A 420 5.72 -12.73 4.13
CA LYS A 420 4.70 -12.51 3.10
C LYS A 420 3.29 -12.68 3.64
N ALA A 421 3.07 -13.62 4.56
CA ALA A 421 1.76 -13.86 5.15
C ALA A 421 1.34 -12.67 6.04
N LEU A 422 2.25 -12.17 6.88
CA LEU A 422 1.97 -11.10 7.81
C LEU A 422 2.09 -9.70 7.21
N THR A 423 2.74 -9.53 6.07
CA THR A 423 2.79 -8.23 5.39
C THR A 423 1.41 -7.92 4.79
N PRO A 424 0.74 -6.82 5.18
CA PRO A 424 -0.51 -6.43 4.54
C PRO A 424 -0.31 -6.25 3.04
N THR A 425 -1.23 -6.75 2.23
CA THR A 425 -1.26 -6.39 0.81
C THR A 425 -1.61 -4.91 0.70
N PRO A 426 -0.83 -4.09 -0.03
CA PRO A 426 -1.21 -2.73 -0.37
C PRO A 426 -2.63 -2.69 -0.93
N PHE A 427 -3.48 -1.79 -0.44
CA PHE A 427 -4.71 -1.44 -1.13
C PHE A 427 -4.37 -0.90 -2.51
N SER A 428 -5.22 -1.22 -3.48
CA SER A 428 -5.08 -0.82 -4.87
C SER A 428 -5.85 0.47 -5.13
N ASP A 429 -5.44 1.21 -6.16
CA ASP A 429 -6.22 2.35 -6.63
C ASP A 429 -7.62 1.89 -7.08
N GLY A 430 -8.63 2.66 -6.70
CA GLY A 430 -10.05 2.33 -6.86
C GLY A 430 -10.66 1.63 -5.65
N ASP A 431 -9.88 1.16 -4.69
CA ASP A 431 -10.42 0.52 -3.48
C ASP A 431 -11.18 1.54 -2.62
N LEU A 432 -12.36 1.12 -2.14
CA LEU A 432 -13.12 1.82 -1.10
C LEU A 432 -12.79 1.17 0.23
N ILE A 433 -12.19 1.93 1.16
CA ILE A 433 -11.73 1.41 2.43
C ILE A 433 -12.47 2.10 3.58
N ARG A 434 -13.05 1.31 4.49
CA ARG A 434 -13.54 1.82 5.76
C ARG A 434 -12.41 1.84 6.77
N GLU A 435 -12.16 3.00 7.35
CA GLU A 435 -11.15 3.20 8.39
C GLU A 435 -11.52 2.43 9.67
N SER A 436 -10.53 1.74 10.25
CA SER A 436 -10.73 0.95 11.47
C SER A 436 -11.28 1.79 12.63
N GLY A 437 -12.32 1.29 13.29
CA GLY A 437 -12.93 1.94 14.45
C GLY A 437 -13.78 3.17 14.13
N THR A 438 -13.92 3.54 12.85
CA THR A 438 -14.78 4.66 12.42
C THR A 438 -15.76 4.20 11.35
N ASN A 439 -16.71 5.08 11.00
CA ASN A 439 -17.61 4.88 9.85
C ASN A 439 -17.14 5.66 8.61
N ARG A 440 -15.93 6.21 8.62
CA ARG A 440 -15.40 6.97 7.49
C ARG A 440 -14.95 6.02 6.40
N ILE A 441 -15.37 6.32 5.17
CA ILE A 441 -14.97 5.58 3.97
C ILE A 441 -14.05 6.48 3.16
N PHE A 442 -13.00 5.88 2.62
CA PHE A 442 -12.03 6.54 1.76
C PHE A 442 -11.94 5.82 0.42
N LEU A 443 -11.80 6.58 -0.66
CA LEU A 443 -11.42 6.06 -1.97
C LEU A 443 -9.93 6.26 -2.16
N LEU A 444 -9.20 5.24 -2.61
CA LEU A 444 -7.80 5.39 -3.01
C LEU A 444 -7.68 5.73 -4.48
N THR A 445 -6.87 6.74 -4.80
CA THR A 445 -6.46 7.08 -6.16
C THR A 445 -5.02 7.58 -6.15
N ASP A 446 -4.17 7.00 -7.00
CA ASP A 446 -2.75 7.30 -7.15
C ASP A 446 -2.01 7.35 -5.80
N GLY A 447 -2.30 6.38 -4.91
CA GLY A 447 -1.68 6.30 -3.58
C GLY A 447 -2.14 7.37 -2.57
N THR A 448 -3.17 8.15 -2.90
CA THR A 448 -3.78 9.16 -2.02
C THR A 448 -5.17 8.68 -1.59
N LYS A 449 -5.51 8.83 -0.31
CA LYS A 449 -6.85 8.53 0.22
C LYS A 449 -7.72 9.78 0.22
N HIS A 450 -8.93 9.65 -0.30
CA HIS A 450 -9.92 10.72 -0.41
C HIS A 450 -11.15 10.36 0.42
N TYR A 451 -11.47 11.17 1.43
CA TYR A 451 -12.67 10.94 2.24
C TYR A 451 -13.93 11.01 1.35
N VAL A 452 -14.81 10.02 1.50
CA VAL A 452 -16.08 9.92 0.78
C VAL A 452 -17.22 10.12 1.78
N SER A 453 -17.90 11.27 1.70
CA SER A 453 -19.09 11.50 2.51
C SER A 453 -20.23 10.57 2.07
N GLN A 454 -21.20 10.34 2.95
CA GLN A 454 -22.35 9.47 2.64
C GLN A 454 -23.11 9.94 1.39
N PHE A 455 -23.30 11.25 1.25
CA PHE A 455 -23.96 11.82 0.08
C PHE A 455 -23.20 11.52 -1.23
N VAL A 456 -21.87 11.67 -1.23
CA VAL A 456 -21.04 11.39 -2.41
C VAL A 456 -21.02 9.88 -2.70
N PHE A 457 -20.98 9.06 -1.65
CA PHE A 457 -21.07 7.61 -1.75
C PHE A 457 -22.34 7.16 -2.50
N ASP A 458 -23.49 7.70 -2.06
CA ASP A 458 -24.79 7.38 -2.66
C ASP A 458 -24.91 7.96 -4.08
N GLN A 459 -24.49 9.22 -4.28
CA GLN A 459 -24.59 9.89 -5.58
C GLN A 459 -23.74 9.20 -6.66
N LYS A 460 -22.55 8.70 -6.31
CA LYS A 460 -21.66 7.98 -7.23
C LYS A 460 -22.01 6.49 -7.38
N GLY A 461 -23.03 6.01 -6.68
CA GLY A 461 -23.50 4.62 -6.78
C GLY A 461 -22.54 3.59 -6.20
N PHE A 462 -21.73 3.97 -5.20
CA PHE A 462 -20.87 3.02 -4.51
C PHE A 462 -21.69 2.02 -3.69
N SER A 463 -21.12 0.83 -3.46
CA SER A 463 -21.77 -0.26 -2.75
C SER A 463 -20.97 -0.66 -1.53
N LEU A 464 -21.65 -0.82 -0.38
CA LEU A 464 -21.04 -1.32 0.85
C LEU A 464 -20.44 -2.72 0.70
N ALA A 465 -20.91 -3.51 -0.27
CA ALA A 465 -20.34 -4.83 -0.57
C ALA A 465 -18.91 -4.75 -1.12
N ASN A 466 -18.53 -3.62 -1.70
CA ASN A 466 -17.20 -3.39 -2.28
C ASN A 466 -16.28 -2.62 -1.30
N VAL A 467 -16.76 -2.32 -0.09
CA VAL A 467 -15.97 -1.61 0.91
C VAL A 467 -15.12 -2.61 1.69
N VAL A 468 -13.81 -2.45 1.59
CA VAL A 468 -12.83 -3.21 2.37
C VAL A 468 -12.79 -2.61 3.77
N ASN A 469 -13.13 -3.40 4.79
CA ASN A 469 -12.95 -2.98 6.17
C ASN A 469 -11.48 -3.17 6.57
N GLU A 470 -10.81 -2.06 6.86
CA GLU A 470 -9.41 -2.07 7.26
C GLU A 470 -9.28 -2.33 8.76
N THR A 471 -8.31 -3.16 9.16
CA THR A 471 -8.09 -3.57 10.55
C THR A 471 -6.62 -3.56 10.96
N SER A 472 -5.71 -3.12 10.09
CA SER A 472 -4.26 -3.30 10.19
C SER A 472 -3.48 -2.01 10.54
N GLY A 473 -4.15 -0.87 10.69
CA GLY A 473 -3.58 0.47 10.68
C GLY A 473 -3.08 0.95 9.31
N GLN A 474 -3.21 0.16 8.24
CA GLN A 474 -2.54 0.40 6.95
C GLN A 474 -3.07 1.65 6.23
N LEU A 475 -4.35 1.99 6.37
CA LEU A 475 -4.92 3.19 5.73
C LEU A 475 -4.23 4.49 6.22
N SER A 476 -3.58 4.46 7.40
CA SER A 476 -2.81 5.60 7.93
C SER A 476 -1.52 5.87 7.17
N THR A 477 -0.99 4.91 6.41
CA THR A 477 0.25 5.08 5.64
C THR A 477 0.02 5.81 4.31
N TYR A 478 -1.23 5.96 3.88
CA TYR A 478 -1.59 6.67 2.66
C TYR A 478 -1.78 8.15 2.95
N THR A 479 -1.26 9.01 2.07
CA THR A 479 -1.44 10.46 2.16
C THR A 479 -2.92 10.81 2.03
N GLU A 480 -3.45 11.60 2.95
CA GLU A 480 -4.83 12.10 2.85
C GLU A 480 -4.88 13.30 1.90
N GLY A 481 -5.68 13.18 0.84
CA GLY A 481 -5.94 14.24 -0.13
C GLY A 481 -7.24 14.98 0.16
N ALA A 482 -7.62 15.88 -0.75
CA ALA A 482 -8.92 16.55 -0.70
C ALA A 482 -10.06 15.50 -0.72
N PRO A 483 -11.19 15.73 -0.03
CA PRO A 483 -12.32 14.79 -0.08
C PRO A 483 -12.83 14.61 -1.51
N LEU A 484 -13.43 13.45 -1.77
CA LEU A 484 -14.07 13.21 -3.06
C LEU A 484 -15.29 14.13 -3.19
N LEU A 485 -15.30 14.93 -4.25
CA LEU A 485 -16.37 15.89 -4.50
C LEU A 485 -17.66 15.21 -5.01
N PRO A 486 -18.83 15.85 -4.81
CA PRO A 486 -20.03 15.51 -5.54
C PRO A 486 -19.82 15.58 -7.06
N VAL A 487 -20.76 15.03 -7.82
CA VAL A 487 -20.72 15.07 -9.29
C VAL A 487 -20.74 16.53 -9.78
N GLU A 488 -20.02 16.81 -10.87
CA GLU A 488 -20.00 18.12 -11.54
C GLU A 488 -21.43 18.66 -11.78
N GLY A 489 -21.64 19.95 -11.50
CA GLY A 489 -22.93 20.62 -11.60
C GLY A 489 -23.88 20.39 -10.42
N THR A 490 -23.51 19.59 -9.41
CA THR A 490 -24.36 19.38 -8.23
C THR A 490 -24.49 20.68 -7.43
N LEU A 491 -25.74 21.06 -7.12
CA LEU A 491 -26.05 22.18 -6.24
C LEU A 491 -26.14 21.69 -4.79
N ILE A 492 -25.35 22.29 -3.91
CA ILE A 492 -25.29 21.94 -2.50
C ILE A 492 -25.43 23.17 -1.60
N LYS A 493 -25.85 22.97 -0.35
CA LYS A 493 -25.73 23.95 0.73
C LYS A 493 -25.40 23.24 2.03
N ALA A 494 -24.78 23.94 2.98
CA ALA A 494 -24.71 23.43 4.34
C ALA A 494 -26.06 23.61 5.05
N GLU A 495 -26.42 22.70 5.94
CA GLU A 495 -27.71 22.73 6.68
C GLU A 495 -27.98 24.10 7.32
N ASN A 496 -26.97 24.66 7.99
CA ASN A 496 -27.06 25.93 8.72
C ASN A 496 -26.48 27.13 7.98
N ASN A 497 -26.27 27.03 6.66
CA ASN A 497 -25.78 28.13 5.82
C ASN A 497 -26.74 28.35 4.64
N PRO A 498 -27.22 29.58 4.39
CA PRO A 498 -28.08 29.87 3.25
C PRO A 498 -27.34 29.89 1.91
N THR A 499 -26.01 30.03 1.90
CA THR A 499 -25.22 30.07 0.66
C THR A 499 -25.33 28.75 -0.10
N VAL A 500 -25.75 28.85 -1.36
CA VAL A 500 -25.78 27.74 -2.31
C VAL A 500 -24.46 27.71 -3.07
N TYR A 501 -23.92 26.52 -3.23
CA TYR A 501 -22.72 26.26 -4.01
C TYR A 501 -23.05 25.36 -5.19
N ILE A 502 -22.34 25.53 -6.29
CA ILE A 502 -22.26 24.56 -7.38
C ILE A 502 -20.91 23.86 -7.34
N ILE A 503 -20.86 22.56 -7.61
CA ILE A 503 -19.60 21.87 -7.89
C ILE A 503 -19.22 22.16 -9.34
N HIS A 504 -18.08 22.83 -9.54
CA HIS A 504 -17.55 23.17 -10.85
C HIS A 504 -16.02 23.09 -10.86
N GLU A 505 -15.43 22.41 -11.85
CA GLU A 505 -13.96 22.31 -12.02
C GLU A 505 -13.22 21.84 -10.75
N ASN A 506 -13.75 20.81 -10.08
CA ASN A 506 -13.18 20.25 -8.85
C ASN A 506 -13.12 21.22 -7.66
N VAL A 507 -13.98 22.24 -7.61
CA VAL A 507 -14.18 23.10 -6.44
C VAL A 507 -15.67 23.34 -6.22
N LYS A 508 -16.06 23.68 -4.97
CA LYS A 508 -17.36 24.30 -4.73
C LYS A 508 -17.23 25.80 -5.02
N ARG A 509 -18.19 26.36 -5.75
CA ARG A 509 -18.23 27.80 -6.07
C ARG A 509 -19.54 28.38 -5.56
N ALA A 510 -19.46 29.45 -4.78
CA ALA A 510 -20.63 30.11 -4.22
C ALA A 510 -21.47 30.78 -5.33
N LEU A 511 -22.79 30.75 -5.17
CA LEU A 511 -23.75 31.35 -6.10
C LEU A 511 -24.37 32.60 -5.47
N THR A 512 -24.36 33.72 -6.17
CA THR A 512 -25.24 34.84 -5.83
C THR A 512 -26.67 34.57 -6.33
N PHE A 513 -27.64 35.36 -5.88
CA PHE A 513 -29.03 35.23 -6.32
C PHE A 513 -29.19 35.52 -7.82
N LEU A 514 -28.47 36.51 -8.36
CA LEU A 514 -28.40 36.76 -9.80
C LEU A 514 -27.94 35.52 -10.56
N VAL A 515 -26.85 34.91 -10.13
CA VAL A 515 -26.25 33.76 -10.83
C VAL A 515 -27.21 32.58 -10.80
N PHE A 516 -27.81 32.32 -9.64
CA PHE A 516 -28.81 31.26 -9.48
C PHE A 516 -29.97 31.39 -10.47
N ASN A 517 -30.55 32.59 -10.59
CA ASN A 517 -31.68 32.85 -11.48
C ASN A 517 -31.30 32.90 -12.96
N SER A 518 -30.19 33.58 -13.30
CA SER A 518 -29.74 33.73 -14.69
C SER A 518 -29.35 32.39 -15.32
N ARG A 519 -28.80 31.46 -14.52
CA ARG A 519 -28.50 30.07 -14.92
C ARG A 519 -29.73 29.15 -14.87
N LYS A 520 -30.88 29.65 -14.43
CA LYS A 520 -32.17 28.91 -14.29
C LYS A 520 -32.08 27.70 -13.35
N PHE A 521 -31.29 27.82 -12.29
CA PHE A 521 -31.24 26.78 -11.25
C PHE A 521 -32.54 26.75 -10.43
N SER A 522 -32.83 25.60 -9.84
CA SER A 522 -34.03 25.37 -9.03
C SER A 522 -33.65 25.01 -7.61
N PHE A 523 -34.35 25.59 -6.62
CA PHE A 523 -34.13 25.25 -5.22
C PHE A 523 -34.51 23.80 -4.89
N ALA A 524 -35.33 23.15 -5.72
CA ALA A 524 -35.66 21.72 -5.58
C ALA A 524 -34.46 20.80 -5.84
N ASP A 525 -33.47 21.29 -6.60
CA ASP A 525 -32.26 20.54 -6.96
C ASP A 525 -31.12 20.76 -5.95
N VAL A 526 -31.26 21.74 -5.04
CA VAL A 526 -30.26 22.03 -4.01
C VAL A 526 -30.31 20.96 -2.92
N ARG A 527 -29.17 20.30 -2.70
CA ARG A 527 -29.03 19.29 -1.65
C ARG A 527 -28.45 19.91 -0.39
N SER A 528 -29.16 19.74 0.73
CA SER A 528 -28.68 20.14 2.05
C SER A 528 -27.79 19.05 2.62
N LEU A 529 -26.55 19.39 2.97
CA LEU A 529 -25.54 18.46 3.50
C LEU A 529 -25.07 18.91 4.90
N PRO A 530 -24.56 17.99 5.72
CA PRO A 530 -23.94 18.34 7.00
C PRO A 530 -22.84 19.40 6.81
N SER A 531 -22.83 20.43 7.65
CA SER A 531 -21.86 21.53 7.55
C SER A 531 -20.39 21.07 7.51
N PRO A 532 -19.95 20.05 8.29
CA PRO A 532 -18.58 19.55 8.22
C PRO A 532 -18.21 18.99 6.83
N ASP A 533 -19.13 18.30 6.16
CA ASP A 533 -18.86 17.71 4.83
C ASP A 533 -18.66 18.82 3.78
N VAL A 534 -19.54 19.83 3.79
CA VAL A 534 -19.42 20.98 2.86
C VAL A 534 -18.15 21.79 3.13
N ALA A 535 -17.73 21.90 4.39
CA ALA A 535 -16.52 22.63 4.77
C ALA A 535 -15.23 21.95 4.27
N LEU A 536 -15.23 20.62 4.07
CA LEU A 536 -14.06 19.90 3.58
C LEU A 536 -13.83 20.09 2.06
N PHE A 537 -14.86 20.43 1.30
CA PHE A 537 -14.75 20.61 -0.15
C PHE A 537 -13.92 21.87 -0.49
N PRO A 538 -12.91 21.78 -1.38
CA PRO A 538 -12.13 22.93 -1.83
C PRO A 538 -13.03 24.04 -2.36
N GLU A 539 -12.82 25.26 -1.89
CA GLU A 539 -13.60 26.44 -2.28
C GLU A 539 -12.85 27.22 -3.36
N GLY A 540 -13.53 27.50 -4.47
CA GLY A 540 -13.02 28.35 -5.54
C GLY A 540 -13.70 29.72 -5.54
N ASP A 541 -13.32 30.55 -6.51
CA ASP A 541 -13.99 31.83 -6.74
C ASP A 541 -15.48 31.66 -7.00
N TRP A 542 -16.22 32.73 -6.75
CA TRP A 542 -17.66 32.83 -7.02
C TRP A 542 -18.00 32.41 -8.44
N PHE A 543 -19.10 31.69 -8.59
CA PHE A 543 -19.57 31.30 -9.91
C PHE A 543 -20.15 32.53 -10.62
N TRP A 544 -19.81 32.72 -11.89
CA TRP A 544 -20.20 33.91 -12.65
C TRP A 544 -21.56 33.74 -13.36
N PRO A 545 -22.25 34.85 -13.70
CA PRO A 545 -23.42 34.79 -14.56
C PRO A 545 -23.05 34.34 -15.98
N PRO A 546 -24.01 33.81 -16.78
CA PRO A 546 -23.74 33.42 -18.15
C PRO A 546 -23.43 34.65 -19.04
N ASP A 547 -22.62 34.44 -20.08
CA ASP A 547 -22.33 35.47 -21.09
C ASP A 547 -23.62 36.08 -21.67
N GLY A 548 -23.59 37.40 -21.90
CA GLY A 548 -24.74 38.22 -22.29
C GLY A 548 -25.60 38.70 -21.13
N THR A 549 -25.39 38.24 -19.90
CA THR A 549 -26.09 38.78 -18.72
C THR A 549 -25.70 40.24 -18.54
N MET A 550 -26.70 41.12 -18.36
CA MET A 550 -26.50 42.55 -18.16
C MET A 550 -26.84 42.96 -16.74
N VAL A 551 -25.95 43.71 -16.11
CA VAL A 551 -26.11 44.18 -14.72
C VAL A 551 -25.80 45.67 -14.56
N LEU A 552 -26.44 46.31 -13.59
CA LEU A 552 -26.09 47.66 -13.14
C LEU A 552 -26.27 47.76 -11.62
N VAL A 553 -25.61 48.74 -10.99
CA VAL A 553 -25.79 49.04 -9.56
C VAL A 553 -26.64 50.30 -9.43
N SER A 554 -27.62 50.37 -8.52
CA SER A 554 -28.53 51.52 -8.44
C SER A 554 -27.85 52.88 -8.25
N SER A 555 -26.64 52.91 -7.70
CA SER A 555 -25.84 54.12 -7.49
C SER A 555 -24.88 54.46 -8.64
N ASP A 556 -24.75 53.58 -9.65
CA ASP A 556 -23.84 53.72 -10.78
C ASP A 556 -24.59 53.46 -12.09
N PRO A 557 -24.73 54.46 -12.99
CA PRO A 557 -25.46 54.30 -14.24
C PRO A 557 -24.75 53.39 -15.26
N THR A 558 -23.53 52.92 -14.96
CA THR A 558 -22.75 52.05 -15.84
C THR A 558 -23.41 50.68 -15.97
N VAL A 559 -23.77 50.32 -17.21
CA VAL A 559 -24.22 48.96 -17.53
C VAL A 559 -23.01 48.09 -17.81
N TYR A 560 -22.97 46.92 -17.18
CA TYR A 560 -21.98 45.88 -17.45
C TYR A 560 -22.64 44.71 -18.19
N VAL A 561 -21.92 44.12 -19.13
CA VAL A 561 -22.30 42.89 -19.84
C VAL A 561 -21.28 41.81 -19.48
N MET A 562 -21.74 40.60 -19.19
CA MET A 562 -20.89 39.42 -19.15
C MET A 562 -20.42 39.06 -20.56
N ASP A 563 -19.11 39.02 -20.78
CA ASP A 563 -18.47 38.71 -22.05
C ASP A 563 -17.19 37.92 -21.77
N GLN A 564 -17.14 36.67 -22.21
CA GLN A 564 -16.02 35.76 -21.93
C GLN A 564 -15.78 35.61 -20.42
N GLU A 565 -16.85 35.32 -19.67
CA GLU A 565 -16.82 35.03 -18.23
C GLU A 565 -16.45 36.22 -17.31
N VAL A 566 -16.20 37.39 -17.88
CA VAL A 566 -15.90 38.63 -17.15
C VAL A 566 -16.93 39.70 -17.45
N ARG A 567 -17.16 40.62 -16.50
CA ARG A 567 -18.00 41.79 -16.72
C ARG A 567 -17.22 42.87 -17.45
N ARG A 568 -17.76 43.38 -18.54
CA ARG A 568 -17.23 44.54 -19.26
C ARG A 568 -18.22 45.69 -19.19
N PRO A 569 -17.80 46.91 -18.82
CA PRO A 569 -18.66 48.07 -18.92
C PRO A 569 -18.99 48.39 -20.38
N VAL A 570 -20.13 49.03 -20.62
CA VAL A 570 -20.67 49.25 -21.96
C VAL A 570 -20.96 50.74 -22.18
N THR A 571 -20.42 51.32 -23.26
CA THR A 571 -20.78 52.68 -23.66
C THR A 571 -22.16 52.73 -24.31
N PHE A 572 -22.82 53.89 -24.30
CA PHE A 572 -24.14 54.05 -24.91
C PHE A 572 -24.15 53.72 -26.42
N LEU A 573 -23.07 54.03 -27.15
CA LEU A 573 -22.92 53.63 -28.53
C LEU A 573 -22.96 52.11 -28.67
N VAL A 574 -22.09 51.41 -27.93
CA VAL A 574 -21.98 49.95 -28.02
C VAL A 574 -23.29 49.28 -27.63
N PHE A 575 -23.97 49.81 -26.61
CA PHE A 575 -25.30 49.37 -26.19
C PHE A 575 -26.30 49.36 -27.35
N ASN A 576 -26.36 50.46 -28.12
CA ASN A 576 -27.25 50.58 -29.27
C ASN A 576 -26.80 49.73 -30.47
N LEU A 577 -25.50 49.73 -30.79
CA LEU A 577 -24.95 48.98 -31.93
C LEU A 577 -25.12 47.47 -31.76
N ARG A 578 -24.96 46.97 -30.53
CA ARG A 578 -25.21 45.56 -30.17
C ARG A 578 -26.70 45.25 -29.94
N LYS A 579 -27.59 46.21 -30.12
CA LYS A 579 -29.05 46.08 -29.92
C LYS A 579 -29.41 45.54 -28.53
N LEU A 580 -28.66 45.98 -27.52
CA LEU A 580 -28.93 45.64 -26.12
C LEU A 580 -30.18 46.38 -25.64
N SER A 581 -30.82 45.86 -24.60
CA SER A 581 -32.10 46.37 -24.09
C SER A 581 -32.06 46.57 -22.58
N PHE A 582 -32.46 47.75 -22.12
CA PHE A 582 -32.55 48.07 -20.69
C PHE A 582 -33.56 47.17 -19.96
N ALA A 583 -34.56 46.63 -20.68
CA ALA A 583 -35.52 45.68 -20.12
C ALA A 583 -34.87 44.36 -19.66
N ASN A 584 -33.67 44.06 -20.16
CA ASN A 584 -32.91 42.86 -19.84
C ASN A 584 -31.81 43.13 -18.80
N VAL A 585 -31.67 44.37 -18.31
CA VAL A 585 -30.65 44.72 -17.31
C VAL A 585 -31.17 44.43 -15.91
N VAL A 586 -30.39 43.69 -15.13
CA VAL A 586 -30.71 43.36 -13.75
C VAL A 586 -30.00 44.31 -12.80
N THR A 587 -30.73 44.91 -11.87
CA THR A 587 -30.13 45.74 -10.82
C THR A 587 -29.59 44.85 -9.71
N VAL A 588 -28.31 45.02 -9.37
CA VAL A 588 -27.60 44.28 -8.31
C VAL A 588 -27.08 45.21 -7.22
N SER A 589 -26.76 44.65 -6.04
CA SER A 589 -26.07 45.40 -4.99
C SER A 589 -24.60 45.64 -5.35
N PRO A 590 -23.93 46.65 -4.75
CA PRO A 590 -22.49 46.83 -4.93
C PRO A 590 -21.68 45.58 -4.55
N ASP A 591 -22.11 44.85 -3.52
CA ASP A 591 -21.50 43.61 -3.06
C ASP A 591 -21.71 42.45 -4.05
N GLU A 592 -22.90 42.30 -4.63
CA GLU A 592 -23.12 41.28 -5.66
C GLU A 592 -22.30 41.56 -6.92
N LEU A 593 -22.09 42.84 -7.24
CA LEU A 593 -21.17 43.21 -8.32
C LEU A 593 -19.74 42.74 -8.00
N THR A 594 -19.19 42.89 -6.78
CA THR A 594 -17.78 42.52 -6.50
C THR A 594 -17.47 41.04 -6.75
N HIS A 595 -18.48 40.16 -6.69
CA HIS A 595 -18.34 38.72 -6.94
C HIS A 595 -18.30 38.34 -8.43
N ILE A 596 -18.57 39.26 -9.35
CA ILE A 596 -18.52 39.01 -10.79
C ILE A 596 -17.10 39.31 -11.32
N PRO A 597 -16.41 38.38 -11.99
CA PRO A 597 -15.04 38.58 -12.47
C PRO A 597 -14.89 39.82 -13.36
N VAL A 598 -13.73 40.48 -13.31
CA VAL A 598 -13.36 41.60 -14.19
C VAL A 598 -12.27 41.18 -15.16
N PRO A 599 -12.20 41.75 -16.37
CA PRO A 599 -11.15 41.41 -17.32
C PRO A 599 -9.77 41.84 -16.80
N GLU A 600 -8.75 41.05 -17.10
CA GLU A 600 -7.35 41.47 -16.90
C GLU A 600 -7.00 42.69 -17.75
N ASP A 601 -7.56 42.75 -18.97
CA ASP A 601 -7.45 43.90 -19.84
C ASP A 601 -8.51 44.94 -19.47
N SER A 602 -8.12 46.14 -19.05
CA SER A 602 -9.05 47.17 -18.52
C SER A 602 -10.00 47.78 -19.58
N TYR A 603 -10.23 47.08 -20.69
CA TYR A 603 -11.02 47.51 -21.82
C TYR A 603 -12.50 47.15 -21.68
N TRP A 604 -13.32 48.03 -22.23
CA TRP A 604 -14.78 47.93 -22.21
C TRP A 604 -15.27 47.02 -23.33
N LEU A 605 -16.56 46.68 -23.32
CA LEU A 605 -17.13 45.85 -24.37
C LEU A 605 -16.96 46.57 -25.72
N ALA A 606 -16.26 45.93 -26.66
CA ALA A 606 -16.02 46.52 -27.96
C ALA A 606 -17.32 46.65 -28.78
N PRO A 607 -17.41 47.59 -29.74
CA PRO A 607 -18.50 47.58 -30.73
C PRO A 607 -18.53 46.26 -31.54
N PRO A 608 -19.61 45.98 -32.30
CA PRO A 608 -19.64 44.83 -33.21
C PRO A 608 -18.47 44.83 -34.21
N GLU A 609 -18.04 43.64 -34.62
CA GLU A 609 -17.04 43.45 -35.68
C GLU A 609 -17.40 44.24 -36.95
N GLY A 610 -16.40 44.90 -37.55
CA GLY A 610 -16.56 45.75 -38.74
C GLY A 610 -17.13 47.15 -38.46
N THR A 611 -17.44 47.51 -37.22
CA THR A 611 -17.87 48.88 -36.88
C THR A 611 -16.76 49.86 -37.19
N LEU A 612 -17.08 50.94 -37.91
CA LEU A 612 -16.14 52.04 -38.17
C LEU A 612 -16.33 53.14 -37.13
N VAL A 613 -15.25 53.53 -36.46
CA VAL A 613 -15.24 54.56 -35.43
C VAL A 613 -14.11 55.56 -35.67
N LYS A 614 -14.30 56.81 -35.26
CA LYS A 614 -13.21 57.80 -35.16
C LYS A 614 -13.44 58.74 -33.99
N SER A 615 -12.38 59.38 -33.52
CA SER A 615 -12.51 60.44 -32.51
C SER A 615 -12.87 61.78 -33.15
N VAL A 616 -13.51 62.67 -32.39
CA VAL A 616 -13.67 64.09 -32.76
C VAL A 616 -12.33 64.82 -32.88
N SER A 617 -11.30 64.37 -32.16
CA SER A 617 -9.97 65.00 -32.09
C SER A 617 -8.90 64.27 -32.91
N ASP A 618 -9.21 63.10 -33.47
CA ASP A 618 -8.27 62.27 -34.25
C ASP A 618 -8.85 61.99 -35.64
N PRO A 619 -8.16 62.36 -36.73
CA PRO A 619 -8.64 62.07 -38.09
C PRO A 619 -8.58 60.58 -38.46
N THR A 620 -7.88 59.75 -37.69
CA THR A 620 -7.71 58.31 -37.95
C THR A 620 -9.04 57.58 -37.85
N VAL A 621 -9.38 56.82 -38.89
CA VAL A 621 -10.55 55.94 -38.89
C VAL A 621 -10.12 54.57 -38.42
N TYR A 622 -10.84 53.99 -37.47
CA TYR A 622 -10.61 52.65 -36.95
C TYR A 622 -11.73 51.72 -37.38
N THR A 623 -11.41 50.48 -37.70
CA THR A 623 -12.38 49.37 -37.75
C THR A 623 -12.25 48.52 -36.49
N ILE A 624 -13.35 47.95 -36.01
CA ILE A 624 -13.30 46.93 -34.96
C ILE A 624 -13.03 45.57 -35.60
N GLU A 625 -11.92 44.94 -35.22
CA GLU A 625 -11.57 43.58 -35.59
C GLU A 625 -11.02 42.83 -34.37
N ASN A 626 -11.52 41.63 -34.10
CA ASN A 626 -11.17 40.83 -32.93
C ASN A 626 -11.28 41.64 -31.63
N ALA A 627 -12.42 42.30 -31.44
CA ALA A 627 -12.72 43.19 -30.32
C ALA A 627 -11.73 44.37 -30.12
N SER A 628 -10.88 44.65 -31.11
CA SER A 628 -9.85 45.70 -31.03
C SER A 628 -10.07 46.79 -32.07
N ARG A 629 -9.82 48.06 -31.72
CA ARG A 629 -9.77 49.18 -32.67
C ARG A 629 -8.47 49.11 -33.46
N ARG A 630 -8.56 48.92 -34.77
CA ARG A 630 -7.42 48.88 -35.69
C ARG A 630 -7.47 50.06 -36.64
N GLY A 631 -6.45 50.90 -36.63
CA GLY A 631 -6.40 52.09 -37.47
C GLY A 631 -6.28 51.73 -38.95
N LEU A 632 -7.07 52.36 -39.82
CA LEU A 632 -7.07 52.15 -41.27
C LEU A 632 -6.25 53.23 -41.96
N THR A 633 -5.33 52.83 -42.85
CA THR A 633 -4.76 53.77 -43.84
C THR A 633 -5.81 54.14 -44.89
N GLY A 634 -5.60 55.25 -45.60
CA GLY A 634 -6.48 55.63 -46.72
C GLY A 634 -6.55 54.58 -47.82
N VAL A 635 -5.46 53.83 -48.03
CA VAL A 635 -5.39 52.69 -48.97
C VAL A 635 -6.28 51.56 -48.49
N ALA A 636 -6.11 51.10 -47.25
CA ALA A 636 -6.94 50.04 -46.67
C ALA A 636 -8.43 50.40 -46.64
N PHE A 637 -8.75 51.65 -46.31
CA PHE A 637 -10.13 52.16 -46.32
C PHE A 637 -10.78 52.04 -47.70
N THR A 638 -10.03 52.42 -48.75
CA THR A 638 -10.51 52.40 -50.14
C THR A 638 -10.60 50.97 -50.68
N ASN A 639 -9.57 50.14 -50.46
CA ASN A 639 -9.51 48.75 -50.91
C ASN A 639 -10.66 47.91 -50.35
N ARG A 640 -11.07 48.19 -49.11
CA ARG A 640 -12.17 47.50 -48.43
C ARG A 640 -13.55 48.05 -48.79
N GLY A 641 -13.63 49.04 -49.69
CA GLY A 641 -14.90 49.61 -50.14
C GLY A 641 -15.70 50.29 -49.03
N LEU A 642 -15.02 50.81 -47.99
CA LEU A 642 -15.67 51.38 -46.82
C LEU A 642 -16.23 52.78 -47.13
N SER A 643 -17.31 53.15 -46.46
CA SER A 643 -18.01 54.43 -46.68
C SER A 643 -17.85 55.36 -45.48
N PHE A 644 -17.52 56.63 -45.74
CA PHE A 644 -17.44 57.65 -44.69
C PHE A 644 -18.77 57.85 -43.96
N GLY A 645 -19.90 57.60 -44.62
CA GLY A 645 -21.23 57.69 -44.01
C GLY A 645 -21.52 56.63 -42.95
N ALA A 646 -20.71 55.55 -42.90
CA ALA A 646 -20.82 54.48 -41.92
C ALA A 646 -19.94 54.68 -40.68
N ILE A 647 -19.20 55.79 -40.59
CA ILE A 647 -18.28 56.06 -39.48
C ILE A 647 -19.04 56.69 -38.31
N HIS A 648 -18.94 56.08 -37.13
CA HIS A 648 -19.40 56.66 -35.87
C HIS A 648 -18.33 57.58 -35.28
N VAL A 649 -18.67 58.84 -35.07
CA VAL A 649 -17.77 59.83 -34.44
C VAL A 649 -18.01 59.85 -32.93
N LEU A 650 -16.96 59.63 -32.15
CA LEU A 650 -17.03 59.45 -30.69
C LEU A 650 -16.13 60.46 -29.95
N PRO A 651 -16.43 60.76 -28.67
CA PRO A 651 -15.46 61.40 -27.79
C PRO A 651 -14.19 60.56 -27.66
N GLN A 652 -13.03 61.22 -27.49
CA GLN A 652 -11.74 60.54 -27.34
C GLN A 652 -11.74 59.47 -26.23
N ALA A 653 -12.36 59.77 -25.08
CA ALA A 653 -12.46 58.85 -23.95
C ALA A 653 -13.24 57.56 -24.28
N GLU A 654 -14.29 57.62 -25.11
CA GLU A 654 -15.03 56.42 -25.55
C GLU A 654 -14.22 55.58 -26.54
N LEU A 655 -13.34 56.21 -27.32
CA LEU A 655 -12.44 55.48 -28.20
C LEU A 655 -11.33 54.77 -27.42
N GLU A 656 -10.83 55.39 -26.33
CA GLU A 656 -9.71 54.90 -25.53
C GLU A 656 -10.03 53.66 -24.69
N VAL A 657 -11.29 53.45 -24.33
CA VAL A 657 -11.74 52.23 -23.63
C VAL A 657 -11.85 51.00 -24.54
N ILE A 658 -11.70 51.17 -25.86
CA ILE A 658 -11.67 50.06 -26.83
C ILE A 658 -10.21 49.59 -26.99
N LYS A 659 -9.98 48.29 -26.82
CA LYS A 659 -8.66 47.64 -26.93
C LYS A 659 -7.94 48.06 -28.22
N PRO A 660 -6.73 48.64 -28.17
CA PRO A 660 -5.98 48.96 -29.38
C PRO A 660 -5.47 47.68 -30.05
N GLY A 661 -5.54 47.65 -31.37
CA GLY A 661 -4.92 46.60 -32.20
C GLY A 661 -4.01 47.21 -33.25
N ASP A 662 -3.20 46.36 -33.88
CA ASP A 662 -2.25 46.80 -34.90
C ASP A 662 -2.96 47.47 -36.09
N PRO A 663 -2.41 48.56 -36.65
CA PRO A 663 -3.00 49.24 -37.80
C PRO A 663 -3.06 48.32 -39.03
N ILE A 664 -4.05 48.56 -39.88
CA ILE A 664 -4.27 47.87 -41.15
C ILE A 664 -3.75 48.78 -42.26
N ILE A 665 -2.67 48.34 -42.90
CA ILE A 665 -1.94 49.14 -43.88
C ILE A 665 -2.45 48.92 -45.31
N GLU A 666 -2.96 47.73 -45.64
CA GLU A 666 -3.45 47.34 -46.97
C GLU A 666 -4.87 46.77 -47.00
#